data_AF-W9ELU6-F1
#
_entry.id   AF-W9ELU6-F1
#
_cell.length_a   1.000
_cell.length_b   1.000
_cell.length_c   1.000
_cell.angle_alpha   90.00
_cell.angle_beta   90.00
_cell.angle_gamma   90.00
#
_symmetry.space_group_name_H-M   'P 1'
#
loop_
_entity.id
_entity.type
_entity.pdbx_description
1 polymer ?
#
loop_
_entity_poly.entity_id
_entity_poly.type
_entity_poly.pdbx_seq_one_letter_code
_entity_poly.pdbx_strand_id
1 'polypeptide(L)'
;MKRKWGLFLYPLAAFLLPMVITIIAFGLHGIAPLGSKNILVSDLATQYLPFFNFMRTQLVQHTYSAYSLLLSLGDNTLPVYTYYLMSPLNWLVRFVPETAVPLLMEAIIIIKIGLISLSMQLFLQVRSKQANLMQLLAGLSYGLCGFVSMYFYDFMWLDALILLPLLTWSLDRLFYRGKWGSYLLILALTIVVNYYMGYMLCLYSVIYFVYLILLNQRPETGFFQFFKQHRRLVCKYLGASLLAASLAAFLLVPTVIGMLATGKSSLNPVSFLPIPRFLPSVFTALGVGATNFASRLNHEPALFVGSLFTLGLWLYWLSPLITRQRKRASFWLVGAIFFGMLISTFDTMWHMFQMPAGFPFREVYMLSFVVILLGYDAWQAGAFYDRSSLIKAITLTISLLLAGYLTAYLEKIIVRVTNWKFTYVGANHWHLLVALLLIIFIGMLLWYQASHRASFLVKLALLFGVSLELGTNFSMALGGTDEYGEQHRFATAFQQSKKIIDRHTGHQKDFGRTNLDNRLYKASFNINYNQYNDALLFNFFGVNSYTSSMNKNTHDALAQLGLYSRNERRISVNGVTPVTEQLLRLDQRLVIEQDGSYRVHHDARNRGLGYAVSEQINTYHPVSNQVFTNLNQLVQKEQGRTNNYFLANQIELAQVQKQAGIYRYTVKTTPRITGKQYLAIPTSSPNQPLAVKVNGRRLKTSEHQLGAEIIPVGKFAKGQTYTIQFNSSTKLANLQNNLVGFDDAGFDRYVTATNPYRLKISHPERLKLKGHDFKGTIKTTTKRPVVLISLPYDRGWQLTDGGKPVKIKKTVGGLMSVHLTPGNHVLHFKYQTPGLRLGMLISALGLVATAGFWWWFKDQNKRGVD
;
A
#
# COMPACT_ATOMS: atom_id res chain seq x y z
N MET A 1 -46.10 17.73 6.52
CA MET A 1 -45.20 16.88 7.33
C MET A 1 -44.53 15.75 6.55
N LYS A 2 -45.25 14.84 5.84
CA LYS A 2 -44.66 13.69 5.10
C LYS A 2 -43.46 14.02 4.18
N ARG A 3 -43.48 15.16 3.48
CA ARG A 3 -42.38 15.61 2.58
C ARG A 3 -41.10 16.01 3.32
N LYS A 4 -41.19 16.46 4.58
CA LYS A 4 -40.02 16.81 5.42
C LYS A 4 -39.33 15.57 6.00
N TRP A 5 -40.09 14.54 6.37
CA TRP A 5 -39.54 13.27 6.88
C TRP A 5 -38.75 12.51 5.80
N GLY A 6 -39.25 12.47 4.56
CA GLY A 6 -38.54 11.82 3.44
C GLY A 6 -37.16 12.44 3.13
N LEU A 7 -36.98 13.74 3.35
CA LEU A 7 -35.69 14.42 3.15
C LEU A 7 -34.59 13.95 4.12
N PHE A 8 -34.97 13.35 5.26
CA PHE A 8 -34.05 12.86 6.29
C PHE A 8 -33.99 11.32 6.33
N LEU A 9 -35.14 10.65 6.19
CA LEU A 9 -35.22 9.19 6.28
C LEU A 9 -34.44 8.48 5.17
N TYR A 10 -34.48 8.96 3.92
CA TYR A 10 -33.72 8.32 2.83
C TYR A 10 -32.20 8.46 3.03
N PRO A 11 -31.63 9.64 3.34
CA PRO A 11 -30.22 9.74 3.75
C PRO A 11 -29.84 8.85 4.94
N LEU A 12 -30.66 8.82 5.99
CA LEU A 12 -30.40 7.98 7.16
C LEU A 12 -30.39 6.48 6.77
N ALA A 13 -31.36 6.03 5.98
CA ALA A 13 -31.40 4.67 5.46
C ALA A 13 -30.20 4.37 4.55
N ALA A 14 -29.78 5.33 3.71
CA ALA A 14 -28.63 5.17 2.84
C ALA A 14 -27.32 5.01 3.64
N PHE A 15 -27.22 5.64 4.81
CA PHE A 15 -26.09 5.45 5.71
C PHE A 15 -26.15 4.08 6.42
N LEU A 16 -27.30 3.74 7.02
CA LEU A 16 -27.41 2.57 7.91
C LEU A 16 -27.58 1.24 7.19
N LEU A 17 -28.37 1.18 6.11
CA LEU A 17 -28.70 -0.07 5.45
C LEU A 17 -27.49 -0.82 4.87
N PRO A 18 -26.53 -0.19 4.15
CA PRO A 18 -25.35 -0.91 3.70
C PRO A 18 -24.46 -1.36 4.87
N MET A 19 -24.42 -0.62 5.99
CA MET A 19 -23.71 -1.07 7.20
C MET A 19 -24.32 -2.36 7.76
N VAL A 20 -25.66 -2.42 7.84
CA VAL A 20 -26.37 -3.63 8.30
C VAL A 20 -26.10 -4.80 7.36
N ILE A 21 -26.13 -4.59 6.05
CA ILE A 21 -25.82 -5.63 5.06
C ILE A 21 -24.37 -6.14 5.24
N THR A 22 -23.41 -5.23 5.40
CA THR A 22 -22.01 -5.60 5.67
C THR A 22 -21.85 -6.36 6.98
N ILE A 23 -22.52 -5.94 8.07
CA ILE A 23 -22.48 -6.63 9.37
C ILE A 23 -23.06 -8.05 9.26
N ILE A 24 -24.18 -8.22 8.55
CA ILE A 24 -24.77 -9.54 8.29
C ILE A 24 -23.79 -10.39 7.48
N ALA A 25 -23.21 -9.84 6.40
CA ALA A 25 -22.24 -10.56 5.60
C ALA A 25 -20.99 -10.96 6.40
N PHE A 26 -20.47 -10.09 7.26
CA PHE A 26 -19.39 -10.40 8.19
C PHE A 26 -19.80 -11.54 9.13
N GLY A 27 -21.00 -11.47 9.71
CA GLY A 27 -21.55 -12.52 10.58
C GLY A 27 -21.66 -13.88 9.89
N LEU A 28 -22.12 -13.92 8.64
CA LEU A 28 -22.20 -15.17 7.84
C LEU A 28 -20.83 -15.85 7.64
N HIS A 29 -19.73 -15.08 7.69
CA HIS A 29 -18.35 -15.59 7.60
C HIS A 29 -17.67 -15.75 8.97
N GLY A 30 -18.39 -15.49 10.07
CA GLY A 30 -17.90 -15.55 11.44
C GLY A 30 -16.99 -14.39 11.83
N ILE A 31 -17.02 -13.27 11.08
CA ILE A 31 -16.25 -12.05 11.33
C ILE A 31 -17.01 -11.16 12.32
N ALA A 32 -16.28 -10.45 13.18
CA ALA A 32 -16.86 -9.51 14.13
C ALA A 32 -17.65 -8.39 13.41
N PRO A 33 -18.69 -7.81 14.03
CA PRO A 33 -19.05 -7.95 15.44
C PRO A 33 -19.92 -9.18 15.76
N LEU A 34 -20.45 -9.90 14.77
CA LEU A 34 -21.36 -11.04 14.99
C LEU A 34 -20.63 -12.39 15.18
N GLY A 35 -19.35 -12.48 14.82
CA GLY A 35 -18.52 -13.65 15.05
C GLY A 35 -17.20 -13.34 15.78
N SER A 36 -16.38 -14.37 16.00
CA SER A 36 -15.11 -14.27 16.73
C SER A 36 -13.90 -13.94 15.86
N LYS A 37 -14.04 -14.04 14.53
CA LYS A 37 -12.94 -13.77 13.60
C LYS A 37 -12.73 -12.26 13.42
N ASN A 38 -11.50 -11.88 13.09
CA ASN A 38 -11.14 -10.55 12.64
C ASN A 38 -10.65 -10.56 11.18
N ILE A 39 -10.62 -9.40 10.56
CA ILE A 39 -10.20 -9.23 9.16
C ILE A 39 -8.68 -9.06 9.00
N LEU A 40 -7.85 -9.53 9.95
CA LEU A 40 -6.39 -9.42 9.84
C LEU A 40 -5.82 -10.35 8.75
N VAL A 41 -6.02 -9.92 7.51
CA VAL A 41 -5.61 -10.59 6.28
C VAL A 41 -4.72 -9.68 5.45
N SER A 42 -3.94 -10.27 4.52
CA SER A 42 -3.17 -9.51 3.52
C SER A 42 -2.36 -8.32 4.09
N ASP A 43 -2.41 -7.16 3.43
CA ASP A 43 -1.71 -5.93 3.84
C ASP A 43 -2.31 -5.30 5.12
N LEU A 44 -3.57 -5.59 5.45
CA LEU A 44 -4.20 -5.14 6.69
C LEU A 44 -3.45 -5.63 7.93
N ALA A 45 -3.13 -6.93 7.95
CA ALA A 45 -2.38 -7.56 9.04
C ALA A 45 -0.90 -7.12 9.09
N THR A 46 -0.26 -7.03 7.92
CA THR A 46 1.20 -6.93 7.83
C THR A 46 1.73 -5.51 7.72
N GLN A 47 0.91 -4.56 7.27
CA GLN A 47 1.26 -3.13 7.14
C GLN A 47 0.32 -2.26 7.98
N TYR A 48 -1.00 -2.35 7.76
CA TYR A 48 -1.91 -1.32 8.28
C TYR A 48 -2.06 -1.38 9.79
N LEU A 49 -2.20 -2.58 10.37
CA LEU A 49 -2.26 -2.77 11.82
C LEU A 49 -1.01 -2.19 12.53
N PRO A 50 0.23 -2.52 12.13
CA PRO A 50 1.43 -1.87 12.68
C PRO A 50 1.43 -0.34 12.52
N PHE A 51 1.02 0.20 11.37
CA PHE A 51 0.98 1.65 11.15
C PHE A 51 -0.08 2.34 12.01
N PHE A 52 -1.23 1.69 12.23
CA PHE A 52 -2.28 2.16 13.13
C PHE A 52 -1.82 2.18 14.57
N ASN A 53 -1.16 1.11 15.05
CA ASN A 53 -0.61 1.07 16.39
C ASN A 53 0.54 2.08 16.59
N PHE A 54 1.35 2.32 15.55
CA PHE A 54 2.33 3.39 15.55
C PHE A 54 1.65 4.77 15.69
N MET A 55 0.65 5.08 14.86
CA MET A 55 -0.14 6.32 14.94
C MET A 55 -0.80 6.49 16.31
N ARG A 56 -1.39 5.42 16.84
CA ARG A 56 -2.00 5.38 18.17
C ARG A 56 -1.00 5.76 19.25
N THR A 57 0.19 5.16 19.23
CA THR A 57 1.24 5.43 20.22
C THR A 57 1.65 6.90 20.18
N GLN A 58 1.89 7.44 18.98
CA GLN A 58 2.23 8.86 18.79
C GLN A 58 1.11 9.80 19.29
N LEU A 59 -0.15 9.48 18.99
CA LEU A 59 -1.32 10.21 19.47
C LEU A 59 -1.39 10.20 21.00
N VAL A 60 -1.47 9.01 21.61
CA VAL A 60 -1.64 8.83 23.06
C VAL A 60 -0.51 9.48 23.84
N GLN A 61 0.73 9.36 23.36
CA GLN A 61 1.91 9.91 24.03
C GLN A 61 2.21 11.37 23.67
N HIS A 62 1.45 11.99 22.77
CA HIS A 62 1.68 13.36 22.28
C HIS A 62 3.09 13.56 21.70
N THR A 63 3.58 12.54 20.99
CA THR A 63 4.93 12.50 20.45
C THR A 63 4.83 12.32 18.96
N TYR A 64 4.92 13.42 18.22
CA TYR A 64 4.99 13.36 16.76
C TYR A 64 6.43 13.55 16.33
N SER A 65 6.94 12.61 15.54
CA SER A 65 8.27 12.70 14.95
C SER A 65 8.22 12.60 13.44
N ALA A 66 8.83 13.57 12.75
CA ALA A 66 8.99 13.56 11.30
C ALA A 66 9.94 12.46 10.80
N TYR A 67 10.74 11.89 11.71
CA TYR A 67 11.67 10.79 11.45
C TYR A 67 11.58 9.76 12.57
N SER A 68 11.47 8.48 12.24
CA SER A 68 11.33 7.42 13.24
C SER A 68 12.37 6.33 13.03
N LEU A 69 13.13 6.04 14.10
CA LEU A 69 14.08 4.92 14.15
C LEU A 69 13.37 3.56 14.31
N LEU A 70 12.04 3.54 14.40
CA LEU A 70 11.24 2.31 14.39
C LEU A 70 10.96 1.82 12.96
N LEU A 71 11.18 2.67 11.94
CA LEU A 71 11.05 2.32 10.53
C LEU A 71 12.39 1.79 10.00
N SER A 72 12.62 0.47 10.10
CA SER A 72 13.93 -0.14 9.80
C SER A 72 15.06 0.56 10.58
N LEU A 73 16.16 0.93 9.93
CA LEU A 73 17.24 1.71 10.55
C LEU A 73 16.84 3.15 10.91
N GLY A 74 15.76 3.65 10.34
CA GLY A 74 15.29 5.02 10.45
C GLY A 74 14.80 5.56 9.11
N ASP A 75 13.61 6.14 9.07
CA ASP A 75 13.07 6.77 7.86
C ASP A 75 12.15 7.96 8.17
N ASN A 76 11.89 8.78 7.15
CA ASN A 76 10.88 9.82 7.16
C ASN A 76 9.50 9.19 7.38
N THR A 77 8.75 9.68 8.37
CA THR A 77 7.42 9.13 8.69
C THR A 77 6.34 9.63 7.73
N LEU A 78 6.56 10.76 7.05
CA LEU A 78 5.53 11.42 6.25
C LEU A 78 4.98 10.57 5.09
N PRO A 79 5.78 9.84 4.30
CA PRO A 79 5.24 8.95 3.25
C PRO A 79 4.29 7.87 3.80
N VAL A 80 4.56 7.35 5.01
CA VAL A 80 3.66 6.39 5.68
C VAL A 80 2.35 7.06 6.06
N TYR A 81 2.40 8.26 6.66
CA TYR A 81 1.18 8.97 7.03
C TYR A 81 0.33 9.33 5.81
N THR A 82 0.94 9.96 4.81
CA THR A 82 0.26 10.52 3.64
C THR A 82 -0.35 9.49 2.71
N TYR A 83 0.21 8.27 2.69
CA TYR A 83 -0.36 7.18 1.92
C TYR A 83 -1.39 6.36 2.71
N TYR A 84 -1.16 6.07 4.01
CA TYR A 84 -1.95 5.10 4.77
C TYR A 84 -2.88 5.71 5.85
N LEU A 85 -2.52 6.84 6.46
CA LEU A 85 -3.07 7.24 7.77
C LEU A 85 -3.86 8.56 7.79
N MET A 86 -3.85 9.36 6.72
CA MET A 86 -4.45 10.70 6.71
C MET A 86 -5.99 10.75 6.75
N SER A 87 -6.69 9.61 6.68
CA SER A 87 -8.15 9.58 6.85
C SER A 87 -8.57 10.08 8.25
N PRO A 88 -9.53 11.02 8.35
CA PRO A 88 -9.99 11.54 9.65
C PRO A 88 -10.52 10.46 10.60
N LEU A 89 -11.14 9.40 10.08
CA LEU A 89 -11.66 8.30 10.90
C LEU A 89 -10.56 7.51 11.62
N ASN A 90 -9.32 7.55 11.10
CA ASN A 90 -8.20 6.84 11.72
C ASN A 90 -7.83 7.43 13.08
N TRP A 91 -8.21 8.69 13.37
CA TRP A 91 -7.94 9.34 14.66
C TRP A 91 -8.67 8.67 15.82
N LEU A 92 -9.75 7.92 15.52
CA LEU A 92 -10.46 7.11 16.50
C LEU A 92 -9.57 6.06 17.17
N VAL A 93 -8.44 5.70 16.55
CA VAL A 93 -7.46 4.75 17.12
C VAL A 93 -6.92 5.20 18.48
N ARG A 94 -6.95 6.51 18.76
CA ARG A 94 -6.60 7.07 20.07
C ARG A 94 -7.43 6.49 21.21
N PHE A 95 -8.71 6.20 20.97
CA PHE A 95 -9.68 5.90 22.03
C PHE A 95 -9.83 4.42 22.35
N VAL A 96 -9.13 3.54 21.63
CA VAL A 96 -9.20 2.09 21.83
C VAL A 96 -7.88 1.55 22.40
N PRO A 97 -7.89 0.43 23.15
CA PRO A 97 -6.65 -0.28 23.48
C PRO A 97 -6.02 -0.94 22.24
N GLU A 98 -4.71 -1.23 22.29
CA GLU A 98 -3.96 -1.83 21.16
C GLU A 98 -4.55 -3.17 20.70
N THR A 99 -5.14 -3.94 21.62
CA THR A 99 -5.80 -5.22 21.33
C THR A 99 -7.11 -5.08 20.56
N ALA A 100 -7.78 -3.93 20.66
CA ALA A 100 -9.05 -3.66 19.98
C ALA A 100 -8.88 -2.93 18.64
N VAL A 101 -7.64 -2.62 18.23
CA VAL A 101 -7.37 -1.95 16.96
C VAL A 101 -7.89 -2.73 15.73
N PRO A 102 -7.79 -4.07 15.65
CA PRO A 102 -8.41 -4.81 14.54
C PRO A 102 -9.92 -4.58 14.43
N LEU A 103 -10.64 -4.64 15.55
CA LEU A 103 -12.09 -4.39 15.61
C LEU A 103 -12.43 -2.94 15.24
N LEU A 104 -11.59 -1.97 15.62
CA LEU A 104 -11.77 -0.60 15.19
C LEU A 104 -11.60 -0.45 13.67
N MET A 105 -10.62 -1.11 13.07
CA MET A 105 -10.40 -1.07 11.62
C MET A 105 -11.62 -1.64 10.87
N GLU A 106 -12.23 -2.71 11.38
CA GLU A 106 -13.51 -3.25 10.89
C GLU A 106 -14.65 -2.23 11.00
N ALA A 107 -14.80 -1.60 12.17
CA ALA A 107 -15.83 -0.58 12.38
C ALA A 107 -15.63 0.62 11.43
N ILE A 108 -14.39 1.06 11.20
CA ILE A 108 -14.07 2.13 10.24
C ILE A 108 -14.48 1.72 8.83
N ILE A 109 -14.21 0.47 8.41
CA ILE A 109 -14.65 -0.03 7.10
C ILE A 109 -16.17 0.05 6.96
N ILE A 110 -16.90 -0.48 7.95
CA ILE A 110 -18.38 -0.48 7.95
C ILE A 110 -18.91 0.96 7.86
N ILE A 111 -18.36 1.88 8.67
CA ILE A 111 -18.74 3.30 8.65
C ILE A 111 -18.44 3.92 7.27
N LYS A 112 -17.26 3.66 6.69
CA LYS A 112 -16.90 4.18 5.36
C LYS A 112 -17.85 3.67 4.27
N ILE A 113 -18.26 2.41 4.32
CA ILE A 113 -19.28 1.86 3.40
C ILE A 113 -20.61 2.62 3.51
N GLY A 114 -21.06 2.91 4.74
CA GLY A 114 -22.22 3.77 4.98
C GLY A 114 -22.04 5.20 4.43
N LEU A 115 -20.87 5.81 4.62
CA LEU A 115 -20.57 7.15 4.11
C LEU A 115 -20.50 7.20 2.58
N ILE A 116 -19.99 6.16 1.92
CA ILE A 116 -19.96 6.05 0.45
C ILE A 116 -21.40 6.09 -0.08
N SER A 117 -22.28 5.25 0.47
CA SER A 117 -23.69 5.22 0.09
C SER A 117 -24.40 6.55 0.37
N LEU A 118 -24.18 7.13 1.55
CA LEU A 118 -24.73 8.42 1.93
C LEU A 118 -24.29 9.54 0.97
N SER A 119 -23.02 9.58 0.59
CA SER A 119 -22.49 10.60 -0.31
C SER A 119 -23.16 10.57 -1.69
N MET A 120 -23.39 9.37 -2.24
CA MET A 120 -24.09 9.19 -3.51
C MET A 120 -25.57 9.57 -3.41
N GLN A 121 -26.26 9.13 -2.35
CA GLN A 121 -27.64 9.53 -2.05
C GLN A 121 -27.78 11.06 -2.01
N LEU A 122 -26.92 11.74 -1.23
CA LEU A 122 -26.97 13.19 -1.07
C LEU A 122 -26.65 13.93 -2.37
N PHE A 123 -25.66 13.45 -3.14
CA PHE A 123 -25.34 14.00 -4.45
C PHE A 123 -26.56 13.98 -5.38
N LEU A 124 -27.21 12.82 -5.54
CA LEU A 124 -28.38 12.69 -6.41
C LEU A 124 -29.58 13.48 -5.89
N GLN A 125 -29.77 13.53 -4.57
CA GLN A 125 -30.83 14.32 -3.92
C GLN A 125 -30.68 15.82 -4.17
N VAL A 126 -29.46 16.35 -4.06
CA VAL A 126 -29.20 17.77 -4.33
C VAL A 126 -29.29 18.07 -5.83
N ARG A 127 -28.82 17.16 -6.69
CA ARG A 127 -28.87 17.30 -8.15
C ARG A 127 -30.30 17.32 -8.68
N SER A 128 -31.17 16.41 -8.22
CA SER A 128 -32.56 16.32 -8.68
C SER A 128 -33.56 17.16 -7.88
N LYS A 129 -33.16 17.69 -6.71
CA LYS A 129 -34.03 18.39 -5.74
C LYS A 129 -35.21 17.52 -5.25
N GLN A 130 -35.04 16.21 -5.22
CA GLN A 130 -36.04 15.24 -4.76
C GLN A 130 -35.40 14.28 -3.76
N ALA A 131 -36.23 13.66 -2.90
CA ALA A 131 -35.83 12.57 -2.03
C ALA A 131 -36.74 11.36 -2.31
N ASN A 132 -36.17 10.27 -2.85
CA ASN A 132 -36.93 9.10 -3.26
C ASN A 132 -36.13 7.80 -3.13
N LEU A 133 -36.84 6.67 -3.26
CA LEU A 133 -36.26 5.33 -3.16
C LEU A 133 -35.15 5.07 -4.19
N MET A 134 -35.25 5.58 -5.41
CA MET A 134 -34.24 5.29 -6.44
C MET A 134 -32.87 5.86 -6.08
N GLN A 135 -32.82 7.00 -5.39
CA GLN A 135 -31.58 7.54 -4.86
C GLN A 135 -31.01 6.65 -3.75
N LEU A 136 -31.88 6.11 -2.88
CA LEU A 136 -31.47 5.20 -1.81
C LEU A 136 -30.84 3.94 -2.41
N LEU A 137 -31.48 3.38 -3.44
CA LEU A 137 -30.95 2.23 -4.17
C LEU A 137 -29.62 2.57 -4.87
N ALA A 138 -29.48 3.77 -5.44
CA ALA A 138 -28.22 4.24 -6.02
C ALA A 138 -27.11 4.36 -4.96
N GLY A 139 -27.44 4.87 -3.77
CA GLY A 139 -26.55 4.90 -2.61
C GLY A 139 -26.09 3.49 -2.23
N LEU A 140 -27.04 2.56 -2.05
CA LEU A 140 -26.74 1.16 -1.74
C LEU A 140 -25.82 0.52 -2.78
N SER A 141 -26.17 0.63 -4.06
CA SER A 141 -25.39 0.09 -5.16
C SER A 141 -23.98 0.65 -5.22
N TYR A 142 -23.79 1.92 -4.88
CA TYR A 142 -22.44 2.51 -4.85
C TYR A 142 -21.65 2.11 -3.61
N GLY A 143 -22.30 2.07 -2.44
CA GLY A 143 -21.70 1.64 -1.18
C GLY A 143 -21.29 0.17 -1.16
N LEU A 144 -21.95 -0.68 -1.95
CA LEU A 144 -21.67 -2.12 -2.05
C LEU A 144 -21.28 -2.55 -3.47
N CYS A 145 -20.72 -1.63 -4.27
CA CYS A 145 -20.27 -1.94 -5.63
C CYS A 145 -19.08 -2.92 -5.62
N GLY A 146 -18.74 -3.45 -6.80
CA GLY A 146 -17.68 -4.42 -7.02
C GLY A 146 -16.34 -3.99 -6.41
N PHE A 147 -15.96 -2.72 -6.58
CA PHE A 147 -14.75 -2.16 -5.96
C PHE A 147 -14.76 -2.33 -4.43
N VAL A 148 -15.87 -1.94 -3.77
CA VAL A 148 -15.97 -2.03 -2.32
C VAL A 148 -15.94 -3.48 -1.86
N SER A 149 -16.70 -4.37 -2.52
CA SER A 149 -16.66 -5.80 -2.17
C SER A 149 -15.27 -6.43 -2.33
N MET A 150 -14.48 -5.95 -3.28
CA MET A 150 -13.18 -6.54 -3.60
C MET A 150 -12.03 -5.99 -2.75
N TYR A 151 -12.07 -4.70 -2.43
CA TYR A 151 -10.96 -3.96 -1.84
C TYR A 151 -11.30 -3.34 -0.48
N PHE A 152 -12.40 -3.75 0.20
CA PHE A 152 -12.82 -3.12 1.47
C PHE A 152 -11.72 -3.07 2.54
N TYR A 153 -10.81 -4.05 2.58
CA TYR A 153 -9.69 -4.12 3.53
C TYR A 153 -8.56 -3.14 3.18
N ASP A 154 -8.47 -2.66 1.93
CA ASP A 154 -7.64 -1.51 1.55
C ASP A 154 -8.36 -0.19 1.86
N PHE A 155 -8.83 -0.07 3.10
CA PHE A 155 -9.82 0.92 3.51
C PHE A 155 -9.33 2.37 3.45
N MET A 156 -8.03 2.61 3.24
CA MET A 156 -7.46 3.93 2.93
C MET A 156 -7.94 4.47 1.58
N TRP A 157 -8.37 3.61 0.66
CA TRP A 157 -8.90 4.00 -0.64
C TRP A 157 -10.38 4.39 -0.59
N LEU A 158 -11.12 3.91 0.41
CA LEU A 158 -12.57 4.14 0.53
C LEU A 158 -12.91 5.63 0.74
N ASP A 159 -11.99 6.44 1.27
CA ASP A 159 -12.19 7.89 1.39
C ASP A 159 -12.39 8.56 0.01
N ALA A 160 -11.72 8.06 -1.04
CA ALA A 160 -11.88 8.58 -2.39
C ALA A 160 -13.29 8.32 -2.94
N LEU A 161 -13.91 7.19 -2.57
CA LEU A 161 -15.27 6.86 -2.95
C LEU A 161 -16.29 7.77 -2.22
N ILE A 162 -16.04 8.11 -0.95
CA ILE A 162 -16.87 9.08 -0.22
C ILE A 162 -16.80 10.47 -0.89
N LEU A 163 -15.61 10.86 -1.35
CA LEU A 163 -15.37 12.18 -1.93
C LEU A 163 -15.78 12.29 -3.40
N LEU A 164 -15.83 11.20 -4.17
CA LEU A 164 -16.16 11.23 -5.59
C LEU A 164 -17.54 11.87 -5.88
N PRO A 165 -18.67 11.46 -5.26
CA PRO A 165 -19.95 12.11 -5.50
C PRO A 165 -19.95 13.61 -5.15
N LEU A 166 -19.23 13.99 -4.10
CA LEU A 166 -19.08 15.39 -3.68
C LEU A 166 -18.24 16.19 -4.70
N LEU A 167 -17.18 15.59 -5.23
CA LEU A 167 -16.35 16.17 -6.27
C LEU A 167 -17.16 16.41 -7.53
N THR A 168 -17.93 15.41 -7.98
CA THR A 168 -18.81 15.52 -9.14
C THR A 168 -19.88 16.59 -8.96
N TRP A 169 -20.53 16.65 -7.79
CA TRP A 169 -21.45 17.74 -7.44
C TRP A 169 -20.78 19.12 -7.52
N SER A 170 -19.55 19.23 -7.05
CA SER A 170 -18.81 20.49 -7.06
C SER A 170 -18.41 20.92 -8.47
N LEU A 171 -18.13 19.96 -9.35
CA LEU A 171 -17.91 20.17 -10.79
C LEU A 171 -19.20 20.64 -11.47
N ASP A 172 -20.36 20.03 -11.19
CA ASP A 172 -21.66 20.52 -11.69
C ASP A 172 -21.90 21.98 -11.27
N ARG A 173 -21.62 22.31 -10.01
CA ARG A 173 -21.76 23.70 -9.51
C ARG A 173 -20.79 24.67 -10.15
N LEU A 174 -19.56 24.24 -10.43
CA LEU A 174 -18.58 25.03 -11.16
C LEU A 174 -19.06 25.26 -12.59
N PHE A 175 -19.46 24.20 -13.29
CA PHE A 175 -19.86 24.23 -14.70
C PHE A 175 -21.12 25.05 -14.93
N TYR A 176 -22.21 24.72 -14.22
CA TYR A 176 -23.52 25.31 -14.46
C TYR A 176 -23.78 26.63 -13.72
N ARG A 177 -23.05 26.90 -12.64
CA ARG A 177 -23.28 28.10 -11.79
C ARG A 177 -22.04 28.97 -11.62
N GLY A 178 -20.91 28.62 -12.23
CA GLY A 178 -19.64 29.33 -12.07
C GLY A 178 -19.06 29.31 -10.65
N LYS A 179 -19.59 28.46 -9.75
CA LYS A 179 -19.20 28.40 -8.33
C LYS A 179 -18.07 27.41 -8.12
N TRP A 180 -16.83 27.90 -8.13
CA TRP A 180 -15.60 27.09 -8.12
C TRP A 180 -15.07 26.73 -6.72
N GLY A 181 -15.45 27.46 -5.66
CA GLY A 181 -14.87 27.29 -4.32
C GLY A 181 -15.07 25.89 -3.71
N SER A 182 -16.24 25.27 -3.91
CA SER A 182 -16.48 23.89 -3.44
C SER A 182 -15.61 22.87 -4.18
N TYR A 183 -15.35 23.09 -5.47
CA TYR A 183 -14.49 22.20 -6.26
C TYR A 183 -13.05 22.27 -5.78
N LEU A 184 -12.53 23.49 -5.56
CA LEU A 184 -11.20 23.69 -4.98
C LEU A 184 -11.05 22.96 -3.64
N LEU A 185 -12.00 23.15 -2.71
CA LEU A 185 -11.91 22.56 -1.37
C LEU A 185 -11.98 21.03 -1.38
N ILE A 186 -12.93 20.47 -2.12
CA ILE A 186 -13.11 19.01 -2.18
C ILE A 186 -11.92 18.36 -2.89
N LEU A 187 -11.42 18.94 -3.99
CA LEU A 187 -10.25 18.40 -4.67
C LEU A 187 -8.99 18.46 -3.78
N ALA A 188 -8.77 19.57 -3.07
CA ALA A 188 -7.66 19.71 -2.12
C ALA A 188 -7.76 18.67 -0.99
N LEU A 189 -8.96 18.48 -0.42
CA LEU A 189 -9.21 17.48 0.62
C LEU A 189 -8.91 16.07 0.12
N THR A 190 -9.35 15.72 -1.09
CA THR A 190 -9.07 14.40 -1.68
C THR A 190 -7.56 14.14 -1.79
N ILE A 191 -6.78 15.13 -2.23
CA ILE A 191 -5.31 15.01 -2.34
C ILE A 191 -4.68 14.83 -0.96
N VAL A 192 -5.17 15.54 0.08
CA VAL A 192 -4.65 15.46 1.45
C VAL A 192 -4.96 14.11 2.11
N VAL A 193 -6.18 13.59 1.94
CA VAL A 193 -6.61 12.34 2.57
C VAL A 193 -5.90 11.14 1.96
N ASN A 194 -5.71 11.13 0.65
CA ASN A 194 -4.91 10.11 -0.03
C ASN A 194 -4.39 10.66 -1.36
N TYR A 195 -3.09 10.98 -1.43
CA TYR A 195 -2.54 11.60 -2.64
C TYR A 195 -2.63 10.69 -3.88
N TYR A 196 -2.58 9.38 -3.68
CA TYR A 196 -2.59 8.40 -4.77
C TYR A 196 -3.97 8.31 -5.43
N MET A 197 -5.04 8.12 -4.62
CA MET A 197 -6.40 8.17 -5.13
C MET A 197 -6.81 9.59 -5.55
N GLY A 198 -6.25 10.62 -4.91
CA GLY A 198 -6.41 12.02 -5.29
C GLY A 198 -5.88 12.33 -6.68
N TYR A 199 -4.74 11.76 -7.08
CA TYR A 199 -4.25 11.83 -8.45
C TYR A 199 -5.27 11.26 -9.45
N MET A 200 -5.81 10.07 -9.16
CA MET A 200 -6.84 9.46 -10.02
C MET A 200 -8.08 10.37 -10.10
N LEU A 201 -8.52 10.98 -8.99
CA LEU A 201 -9.66 11.89 -9.00
C LEU A 201 -9.39 13.22 -9.73
N CYS A 202 -8.12 13.65 -9.83
CA CYS A 202 -7.74 14.74 -10.73
C CYS A 202 -7.99 14.36 -12.19
N LEU A 203 -7.57 13.16 -12.62
CA LEU A 203 -7.83 12.65 -13.97
C LEU A 203 -9.33 12.52 -14.24
N TYR A 204 -10.08 11.95 -13.29
CA TYR A 204 -11.54 11.89 -13.35
C TYR A 204 -12.15 13.28 -13.52
N SER A 205 -11.68 14.29 -12.80
CA SER A 205 -12.24 15.64 -12.90
C SER A 205 -12.07 16.24 -14.30
N VAL A 206 -10.95 15.96 -14.97
CA VAL A 206 -10.73 16.34 -16.38
C VAL A 206 -11.71 15.59 -17.28
N ILE A 207 -11.83 14.27 -17.07
CA ILE A 207 -12.73 13.44 -17.87
C ILE A 207 -14.17 13.94 -17.72
N TYR A 208 -14.65 14.09 -16.49
CA TYR A 208 -16.02 14.56 -16.21
C TYR A 208 -16.27 15.98 -16.74
N PHE A 209 -15.29 16.87 -16.66
CA PHE A 209 -15.43 18.23 -17.21
C PHE A 209 -15.60 18.20 -18.73
N VAL A 210 -14.86 17.36 -19.45
CA VAL A 210 -15.05 17.15 -20.91
C VAL A 210 -16.43 16.55 -21.20
N TYR A 211 -16.91 15.61 -20.37
CA TYR A 211 -18.29 15.11 -20.48
C TYR A 211 -19.33 16.23 -20.38
N LEU A 212 -19.18 17.15 -19.40
CA LEU A 212 -20.07 18.30 -19.27
C LEU A 212 -20.00 19.24 -20.49
N ILE A 213 -18.82 19.41 -21.10
CA ILE A 213 -18.69 20.15 -22.37
C ILE A 213 -19.51 19.46 -23.46
N LEU A 214 -19.27 18.17 -23.71
CA LEU A 214 -19.98 17.40 -24.75
C LEU A 214 -21.50 17.38 -24.54
N LEU A 215 -21.93 17.37 -23.28
CA LEU A 215 -23.33 17.38 -22.89
C LEU A 215 -24.04 18.71 -23.21
N ASN A 216 -23.32 19.84 -23.22
CA ASN A 216 -23.88 21.18 -23.38
C ASN A 216 -23.43 21.91 -24.67
N GLN A 217 -22.48 21.34 -25.42
CA GLN A 217 -22.00 21.88 -26.69
C GLN A 217 -23.10 21.83 -27.75
N ARG A 218 -23.30 22.92 -28.50
CA ARG A 218 -24.23 22.89 -29.64
C ARG A 218 -23.60 22.03 -30.75
N PRO A 219 -24.39 21.23 -31.50
CA PRO A 219 -23.86 20.35 -32.55
C PRO A 219 -22.98 21.06 -33.59
N GLU A 220 -23.26 22.34 -33.84
CA GLU A 220 -22.59 23.18 -34.84
C GLU A 220 -21.32 23.87 -34.33
N THR A 221 -21.15 24.00 -33.01
CA THR A 221 -19.94 24.60 -32.44
C THR A 221 -18.83 23.57 -32.37
N GLY A 222 -17.65 23.86 -32.93
CA GLY A 222 -16.47 22.99 -32.79
C GLY A 222 -15.93 22.94 -31.36
N PHE A 223 -15.23 21.86 -30.98
CA PHE A 223 -14.70 21.67 -29.61
C PHE A 223 -13.81 22.85 -29.16
N PHE A 224 -12.85 23.28 -29.99
CA PHE A 224 -11.99 24.43 -29.69
C PHE A 224 -12.74 25.76 -29.66
N GLN A 225 -13.81 25.89 -30.44
CA GLN A 225 -14.65 27.09 -30.45
C GLN A 225 -15.42 27.23 -29.13
N PHE A 226 -15.86 26.11 -28.54
CA PHE A 226 -16.46 26.09 -27.21
C PHE A 226 -15.51 26.67 -26.15
N PHE A 227 -14.22 26.28 -26.16
CA PHE A 227 -13.22 26.83 -25.25
C PHE A 227 -13.04 28.34 -25.41
N LYS A 228 -13.03 28.83 -26.64
CA LYS A 228 -12.91 30.27 -26.92
C LYS A 228 -14.11 31.04 -26.38
N GLN A 229 -15.33 30.51 -26.56
CA GLN A 229 -16.57 31.10 -26.06
C GLN A 229 -16.67 31.04 -24.53
N HIS A 230 -16.24 29.94 -23.91
CA HIS A 230 -16.38 29.69 -22.46
C HIS A 230 -15.05 29.84 -21.71
N ARG A 231 -14.14 30.69 -22.21
CA ARG A 231 -12.78 30.86 -21.65
C ARG A 231 -12.77 31.08 -20.14
N ARG A 232 -13.72 31.85 -19.62
CA ARG A 232 -13.84 32.16 -18.19
C ARG A 232 -14.14 30.93 -17.34
N LEU A 233 -15.01 30.06 -17.83
CA LEU A 233 -15.35 28.82 -17.14
C LEU A 233 -14.13 27.89 -17.07
N VAL A 234 -13.40 27.79 -18.18
CA VAL A 234 -12.16 27.00 -18.28
C VAL A 234 -11.09 27.57 -17.36
N CYS A 235 -10.93 28.90 -17.30
CA CYS A 235 -10.04 29.56 -16.34
C CYS A 235 -10.45 29.29 -14.88
N LYS A 236 -11.75 29.31 -14.56
CA LYS A 236 -12.26 28.95 -13.23
C LYS A 236 -11.89 27.51 -12.87
N TYR A 237 -12.08 26.57 -13.80
CA TYR A 237 -11.73 25.17 -13.62
C TYR A 237 -10.21 25.00 -13.40
N LEU A 238 -9.38 25.40 -14.36
CA LEU A 238 -7.92 25.24 -14.30
C LEU A 238 -7.31 25.96 -13.09
N GLY A 239 -7.74 27.20 -12.83
CA GLY A 239 -7.28 27.97 -11.67
C GLY A 239 -7.64 27.30 -10.36
N ALA A 240 -8.88 26.81 -10.20
CA ALA A 240 -9.29 26.08 -9.01
C ALA A 240 -8.54 24.74 -8.84
N SER A 241 -8.26 24.01 -9.93
CA SER A 241 -7.46 22.77 -9.88
C SER A 241 -6.03 23.03 -9.43
N LEU A 242 -5.36 24.05 -9.98
CA LEU A 242 -3.98 24.43 -9.60
C LEU A 242 -3.91 24.95 -8.17
N LEU A 243 -4.90 25.75 -7.74
CA LEU A 243 -5.01 26.21 -6.36
C LEU A 243 -5.24 25.05 -5.40
N ALA A 244 -6.08 24.06 -5.74
CA ALA A 244 -6.30 22.88 -4.92
C ALA A 244 -4.98 22.10 -4.68
N ALA A 245 -4.20 21.88 -5.74
CA ALA A 245 -2.88 21.25 -5.62
C ALA A 245 -1.90 22.10 -4.78
N SER A 246 -1.94 23.43 -4.94
CA SER A 246 -1.11 24.36 -4.16
C SER A 246 -1.46 24.33 -2.68
N LEU A 247 -2.75 24.29 -2.34
CA LEU A 247 -3.23 24.18 -0.95
C LEU A 247 -2.83 22.86 -0.29
N ALA A 248 -2.70 21.78 -1.07
CA ALA A 248 -2.21 20.49 -0.60
C ALA A 248 -0.66 20.38 -0.62
N ALA A 249 0.07 21.40 -1.10
CA ALA A 249 1.51 21.33 -1.33
C ALA A 249 2.36 21.07 -0.07
N PHE A 250 1.93 21.53 1.12
CA PHE A 250 2.59 21.24 2.39
C PHE A 250 2.79 19.74 2.64
N LEU A 251 1.90 18.93 2.08
CA LEU A 251 1.91 17.49 2.14
C LEU A 251 2.46 16.89 0.84
N LEU A 252 1.97 17.35 -0.30
CA LEU A 252 2.28 16.77 -1.61
C LEU A 252 3.76 16.94 -1.99
N VAL A 253 4.38 18.09 -1.75
CA VAL A 253 5.79 18.34 -2.09
C VAL A 253 6.74 17.41 -1.34
N PRO A 254 6.72 17.34 0.01
CA PRO A 254 7.60 16.41 0.72
C PRO A 254 7.27 14.93 0.43
N THR A 255 6.00 14.58 0.18
CA THR A 255 5.63 13.22 -0.23
C THR A 255 6.20 12.85 -1.59
N VAL A 256 6.12 13.72 -2.60
CA VAL A 256 6.72 13.48 -3.93
C VAL A 256 8.23 13.28 -3.82
N ILE A 257 8.92 14.12 -3.03
CA ILE A 257 10.36 13.96 -2.80
C ILE A 257 10.67 12.63 -2.12
N GLY A 258 9.90 12.23 -1.11
CA GLY A 258 10.04 10.93 -0.45
C GLY A 258 9.77 9.75 -1.39
N MET A 259 8.73 9.84 -2.21
CA MET A 259 8.35 8.80 -3.18
C MET A 259 9.38 8.65 -4.31
N LEU A 260 10.00 9.74 -4.78
CA LEU A 260 11.10 9.69 -5.76
C LEU A 260 12.35 9.00 -5.21
N ALA A 261 12.50 8.92 -3.87
CA ALA A 261 13.58 8.17 -3.22
C ALA A 261 13.29 6.65 -3.09
N THR A 262 12.11 6.18 -3.50
CA THR A 262 11.71 4.77 -3.43
C THR A 262 12.18 3.97 -4.65
N GLY A 263 12.11 2.64 -4.55
CA GLY A 263 12.53 1.70 -5.59
C GLY A 263 11.78 1.78 -6.92
N LYS A 264 10.71 2.57 -7.01
CA LYS A 264 9.78 2.56 -8.14
C LYS A 264 10.03 3.66 -9.19
N SER A 265 11.07 4.47 -9.06
CA SER A 265 11.27 5.63 -9.95
C SER A 265 11.60 5.31 -11.42
N SER A 266 11.95 4.06 -11.76
CA SER A 266 12.25 3.66 -13.14
C SER A 266 10.98 3.28 -13.93
N LEU A 267 10.76 3.93 -15.07
CA LEU A 267 9.70 3.55 -16.02
C LEU A 267 10.07 2.24 -16.74
N ASN A 268 9.08 1.37 -16.94
CA ASN A 268 9.23 0.16 -17.75
C ASN A 268 8.54 0.39 -19.12
N PRO A 269 9.28 0.44 -20.24
CA PRO A 269 8.70 0.69 -21.57
C PRO A 269 7.59 -0.30 -21.96
N VAL A 270 7.69 -1.56 -21.52
CA VAL A 270 6.69 -2.61 -21.79
C VAL A 270 5.33 -2.23 -21.19
N SER A 271 5.32 -1.51 -20.08
CA SER A 271 4.08 -1.04 -19.44
C SER A 271 3.29 -0.06 -20.30
N PHE A 272 3.92 0.58 -21.28
CA PHE A 272 3.29 1.55 -22.17
C PHE A 272 2.84 0.98 -23.51
N LEU A 273 3.07 -0.32 -23.78
CA LEU A 273 2.52 -0.96 -24.98
C LEU A 273 0.99 -0.95 -24.93
N PRO A 274 0.26 -0.74 -26.04
CA PRO A 274 -1.20 -0.68 -26.05
C PRO A 274 -1.82 -2.08 -26.14
N ILE A 275 -1.72 -2.86 -25.07
CA ILE A 275 -2.18 -4.25 -25.00
C ILE A 275 -3.46 -4.31 -24.15
N PRO A 276 -4.48 -5.11 -24.53
CA PRO A 276 -5.66 -5.32 -23.70
C PRO A 276 -5.30 -6.00 -22.38
N ARG A 277 -5.76 -5.42 -21.26
CA ARG A 277 -5.50 -5.90 -19.88
C ARG A 277 -6.49 -6.93 -19.38
N PHE A 278 -7.69 -6.96 -19.94
CA PHE A 278 -8.73 -7.93 -19.64
C PHE A 278 -9.48 -8.33 -20.91
N LEU A 279 -10.21 -9.44 -20.86
CA LEU A 279 -10.92 -10.01 -22.01
C LEU A 279 -12.44 -9.88 -21.79
N PRO A 280 -13.30 -10.34 -22.72
CA PRO A 280 -14.76 -10.29 -22.53
C PRO A 280 -15.27 -11.06 -21.31
N SER A 281 -14.45 -11.88 -20.66
CA SER A 281 -14.79 -12.53 -19.39
C SER A 281 -15.06 -11.52 -18.26
N VAL A 282 -14.67 -10.26 -18.44
CA VAL A 282 -15.02 -9.15 -17.53
C VAL A 282 -16.53 -8.98 -17.36
N PHE A 283 -17.33 -9.38 -18.35
CA PHE A 283 -18.79 -9.32 -18.25
C PHE A 283 -19.38 -10.31 -17.24
N THR A 284 -18.60 -11.26 -16.72
CA THR A 284 -19.00 -12.04 -15.53
C THR A 284 -19.29 -11.13 -14.33
N ALA A 285 -18.59 -9.99 -14.23
CA ALA A 285 -18.78 -8.99 -13.17
C ALA A 285 -20.08 -8.17 -13.29
N LEU A 286 -20.92 -8.41 -14.31
CA LEU A 286 -22.29 -7.88 -14.33
C LEU A 286 -23.21 -8.63 -13.35
N GLY A 287 -22.84 -9.85 -12.97
CA GLY A 287 -23.54 -10.68 -11.98
C GLY A 287 -22.80 -10.79 -10.65
N VAL A 288 -23.47 -11.39 -9.66
CA VAL A 288 -22.87 -11.64 -8.34
C VAL A 288 -21.74 -12.67 -8.40
N GLY A 289 -20.73 -12.53 -7.54
CA GLY A 289 -19.73 -13.58 -7.30
C GLY A 289 -18.71 -13.78 -8.43
N ALA A 290 -18.47 -12.78 -9.28
CA ALA A 290 -17.44 -12.86 -10.32
C ALA A 290 -16.01 -12.97 -9.76
N THR A 291 -15.79 -12.42 -8.57
CA THR A 291 -14.50 -12.42 -7.88
C THR A 291 -14.69 -12.70 -6.39
N ASN A 292 -13.63 -13.17 -5.74
CA ASN A 292 -13.60 -13.42 -4.30
C ASN A 292 -12.23 -13.11 -3.71
N PHE A 293 -12.09 -13.25 -2.40
CA PHE A 293 -10.85 -12.92 -1.72
C PHE A 293 -9.65 -13.74 -2.24
N ALA A 294 -9.86 -14.98 -2.69
CA ALA A 294 -8.78 -15.81 -3.24
C ALA A 294 -8.18 -15.23 -4.54
N SER A 295 -8.98 -14.57 -5.38
CA SER A 295 -8.52 -13.96 -6.64
C SER A 295 -8.06 -12.49 -6.51
N ARG A 296 -7.96 -11.95 -5.29
CA ARG A 296 -7.73 -10.52 -5.03
C ARG A 296 -6.51 -9.84 -5.62
N LEU A 297 -5.44 -10.59 -5.89
CA LEU A 297 -4.25 -9.99 -6.47
C LEU A 297 -4.27 -9.97 -7.99
N ASN A 298 -5.05 -10.87 -8.62
CA ASN A 298 -5.08 -11.07 -10.07
C ASN A 298 -6.52 -11.34 -10.50
N HIS A 299 -7.25 -10.26 -10.77
CA HIS A 299 -8.63 -10.31 -11.20
C HIS A 299 -8.90 -9.22 -12.24
N GLU A 300 -9.99 -9.38 -12.97
CA GLU A 300 -10.51 -8.38 -13.90
C GLU A 300 -11.21 -7.23 -13.18
N PRO A 301 -11.50 -6.09 -13.86
CA PRO A 301 -12.18 -4.97 -13.21
C PRO A 301 -13.49 -5.41 -12.52
N ALA A 302 -13.67 -5.04 -11.26
CA ALA A 302 -14.86 -5.37 -10.48
C ALA A 302 -16.05 -4.47 -10.88
N LEU A 303 -16.64 -4.72 -12.05
CA LEU A 303 -17.68 -3.89 -12.69
C LEU A 303 -19.05 -3.90 -11.98
N PHE A 304 -19.24 -4.77 -10.99
CA PHE A 304 -20.54 -5.00 -10.37
C PHE A 304 -21.13 -3.73 -9.72
N VAL A 305 -22.38 -3.40 -10.06
CA VAL A 305 -23.16 -2.31 -9.45
C VAL A 305 -24.59 -2.73 -9.04
N GLY A 306 -24.88 -4.03 -9.16
CA GLY A 306 -26.23 -4.59 -9.08
C GLY A 306 -27.00 -4.45 -10.39
N SER A 307 -27.87 -5.42 -10.67
CA SER A 307 -28.64 -5.52 -11.90
C SER A 307 -29.49 -4.28 -12.19
N LEU A 308 -30.05 -3.63 -11.16
CA LEU A 308 -30.89 -2.43 -11.33
C LEU A 308 -30.19 -1.31 -12.11
N PHE A 309 -28.95 -0.96 -11.75
CA PHE A 309 -28.23 0.14 -12.42
C PHE A 309 -27.46 -0.33 -13.66
N THR A 310 -27.12 -1.62 -13.76
CA THR A 310 -26.69 -2.22 -15.03
C THR A 310 -27.78 -2.09 -16.09
N LEU A 311 -29.02 -2.48 -15.77
CA LEU A 311 -30.17 -2.27 -16.64
C LEU A 311 -30.43 -0.79 -16.90
N GLY A 312 -30.27 0.06 -15.88
CA GLY A 312 -30.38 1.52 -16.00
C GLY A 312 -29.44 2.13 -17.04
N LEU A 313 -28.19 1.66 -17.12
CA LEU A 313 -27.24 2.11 -18.15
C LEU A 313 -27.73 1.75 -19.55
N TRP A 314 -28.16 0.50 -19.76
CA TRP A 314 -28.67 0.07 -21.06
C TRP A 314 -29.94 0.82 -21.44
N LEU A 315 -30.85 1.02 -20.48
CA LEU A 315 -32.03 1.87 -20.65
C LEU A 315 -31.63 3.30 -21.05
N TYR A 316 -30.55 3.85 -20.50
CA TYR A 316 -30.07 5.17 -20.88
C TYR A 316 -29.72 5.27 -22.38
N TRP A 317 -29.04 4.24 -22.91
CA TRP A 317 -28.61 4.22 -24.31
C TRP A 317 -29.68 3.73 -25.29
N LEU A 318 -30.55 2.81 -24.88
CA LEU A 318 -31.56 2.22 -25.75
C LEU A 318 -32.84 3.05 -25.79
N SER A 319 -33.19 3.77 -24.72
CA SER A 319 -34.46 4.49 -24.64
C SER A 319 -34.58 5.63 -25.65
N PRO A 320 -35.69 5.75 -26.39
CA PRO A 320 -35.93 6.87 -27.29
C PRO A 320 -36.14 8.20 -26.53
N LEU A 321 -36.42 8.16 -25.23
CA LEU A 321 -36.67 9.35 -24.39
C LEU A 321 -35.40 10.18 -24.13
N ILE A 322 -34.22 9.63 -24.43
CA ILE A 322 -32.93 10.28 -24.18
C ILE A 322 -32.34 10.75 -25.49
N THR A 323 -31.95 12.02 -25.53
CA THR A 323 -31.46 12.67 -26.73
C THR A 323 -30.14 12.06 -27.22
N ARG A 324 -29.90 12.11 -28.53
CA ARG A 324 -28.65 11.59 -29.15
C ARG A 324 -27.40 12.24 -28.56
N GLN A 325 -27.45 13.53 -28.24
CA GLN A 325 -26.35 14.25 -27.61
C GLN A 325 -25.98 13.66 -26.25
N ARG A 326 -26.98 13.46 -25.37
CA ARG A 326 -26.80 12.85 -24.06
C ARG A 326 -26.16 11.47 -24.17
N LYS A 327 -26.66 10.65 -25.10
CA LYS A 327 -26.07 9.33 -25.40
C LYS A 327 -24.62 9.44 -25.83
N ARG A 328 -24.29 10.27 -26.82
CA ARG A 328 -22.89 10.46 -27.30
C ARG A 328 -21.95 10.92 -26.18
N ALA A 329 -22.34 11.91 -25.39
CA ALA A 329 -21.55 12.40 -24.26
C ALA A 329 -21.33 11.29 -23.22
N SER A 330 -22.38 10.54 -22.88
CA SER A 330 -22.28 9.42 -21.92
C SER A 330 -21.44 8.24 -22.44
N PHE A 331 -21.49 7.94 -23.74
CA PHE A 331 -20.61 6.93 -24.36
C PHE A 331 -19.15 7.34 -24.26
N TRP A 332 -18.84 8.61 -24.48
CA TRP A 332 -17.49 9.13 -24.27
C TRP A 332 -17.06 9.01 -22.81
N LEU A 333 -17.93 9.35 -21.85
CA LEU A 333 -17.60 9.28 -20.42
C LEU A 333 -17.31 7.84 -19.96
N VAL A 334 -18.21 6.91 -20.29
CA VAL A 334 -18.04 5.48 -19.97
C VAL A 334 -16.84 4.92 -20.71
N GLY A 335 -16.68 5.24 -22.00
CA GLY A 335 -15.58 4.80 -22.83
C GLY A 335 -14.21 5.27 -22.33
N ALA A 336 -14.08 6.54 -21.96
CA ALA A 336 -12.81 7.10 -21.47
C ALA A 336 -12.30 6.38 -20.21
N ILE A 337 -13.21 6.00 -19.29
CA ILE A 337 -12.85 5.24 -18.10
C ILE A 337 -12.61 3.77 -18.47
N PHE A 338 -13.53 3.12 -19.20
CA PHE A 338 -13.43 1.70 -19.57
C PHE A 338 -12.18 1.39 -20.40
N PHE A 339 -11.93 2.13 -21.48
CA PHE A 339 -10.72 1.99 -22.29
C PHE A 339 -9.46 2.46 -21.55
N GLY A 340 -9.63 3.37 -20.58
CA GLY A 340 -8.59 3.76 -19.63
C GLY A 340 -8.07 2.58 -18.81
N MET A 341 -8.94 1.62 -18.47
CA MET A 341 -8.57 0.37 -17.79
C MET A 341 -8.12 -0.72 -18.76
N LEU A 342 -8.77 -0.79 -19.94
CA LEU A 342 -8.54 -1.87 -20.90
C LEU A 342 -7.16 -1.80 -21.54
N ILE A 343 -6.66 -0.61 -21.87
CA ILE A 343 -5.41 -0.45 -22.61
C ILE A 343 -4.28 -0.18 -21.62
N SER A 344 -3.24 -1.02 -21.58
CA SER A 344 -2.15 -0.91 -20.60
C SER A 344 -1.44 0.44 -20.57
N THR A 345 -1.34 1.15 -21.70
CA THR A 345 -0.81 2.51 -21.76
C THR A 345 -1.60 3.47 -20.86
N PHE A 346 -2.93 3.51 -21.00
CA PHE A 346 -3.78 4.41 -20.23
C PHE A 346 -3.91 3.96 -18.79
N ASP A 347 -3.96 2.66 -18.54
CA ASP A 347 -3.98 2.10 -17.20
C ASP A 347 -2.72 2.47 -16.42
N THR A 348 -1.56 2.41 -17.08
CA THR A 348 -0.29 2.88 -16.51
C THR A 348 -0.33 4.37 -16.19
N MET A 349 -0.99 5.19 -17.01
CA MET A 349 -1.20 6.63 -16.72
C MET A 349 -2.10 6.85 -15.51
N TRP A 350 -3.16 6.06 -15.32
CA TRP A 350 -3.99 6.08 -14.11
C TRP A 350 -3.20 5.78 -12.84
N HIS A 351 -2.13 4.99 -12.96
CA HIS A 351 -1.27 4.57 -11.86
C HIS A 351 0.02 5.41 -11.74
N MET A 352 -0.04 6.70 -12.08
CA MET A 352 1.11 7.63 -12.01
C MET A 352 2.32 7.14 -12.82
N PHE A 353 2.06 6.61 -14.02
CA PHE A 353 3.06 6.11 -14.96
C PHE A 353 3.80 4.84 -14.49
N GLN A 354 3.22 4.10 -13.53
CA GLN A 354 3.79 2.85 -13.02
C GLN A 354 2.73 1.75 -12.96
N MET A 355 2.96 0.64 -13.67
CA MET A 355 2.04 -0.48 -13.64
C MET A 355 1.91 -1.06 -12.21
N PRO A 356 0.68 -1.32 -11.73
CA PRO A 356 0.49 -1.85 -10.39
C PRO A 356 0.94 -3.32 -10.28
N ALA A 357 1.58 -3.65 -9.15
CA ALA A 357 2.00 -5.03 -8.85
C ALA A 357 0.86 -5.96 -8.35
N GLY A 358 -0.31 -5.39 -8.07
CA GLY A 358 -1.52 -6.06 -7.57
C GLY A 358 -2.65 -5.04 -7.44
N PHE A 359 -3.89 -5.53 -7.35
CA PHE A 359 -5.11 -4.70 -7.40
C PHE A 359 -5.10 -3.83 -8.68
N PRO A 360 -5.18 -4.45 -9.88
CA PRO A 360 -4.81 -3.79 -11.14
C PRO A 360 -5.75 -2.66 -11.56
N PHE A 361 -7.04 -2.75 -11.22
CA PHE A 361 -8.06 -1.83 -11.72
C PHE A 361 -8.67 -1.04 -10.57
N ARG A 362 -7.99 0.04 -10.14
CA ARG A 362 -8.43 0.84 -8.99
C ARG A 362 -9.45 1.89 -9.39
N GLU A 363 -9.34 2.43 -10.59
CA GLU A 363 -10.22 3.43 -11.19
C GLU A 363 -11.64 2.92 -11.49
N VAL A 364 -11.90 1.61 -11.37
CA VAL A 364 -13.22 1.00 -11.66
C VAL A 364 -14.37 1.56 -10.81
N TYR A 365 -14.11 2.05 -9.59
CA TYR A 365 -15.18 2.67 -8.78
C TYR A 365 -15.76 3.94 -9.44
N MET A 366 -14.97 4.63 -10.28
CA MET A 366 -15.44 5.78 -11.05
C MET A 366 -16.41 5.35 -12.13
N LEU A 367 -16.14 4.21 -12.76
CA LEU A 367 -17.07 3.61 -13.70
C LEU A 367 -18.37 3.19 -12.98
N SER A 368 -18.27 2.54 -11.81
CA SER A 368 -19.43 2.21 -10.98
C SER A 368 -20.28 3.44 -10.66
N PHE A 369 -19.65 4.54 -10.24
CA PHE A 369 -20.32 5.82 -9.99
C PHE A 369 -21.05 6.34 -11.23
N VAL A 370 -20.38 6.39 -12.39
CA VAL A 370 -20.95 6.89 -13.65
C VAL A 370 -22.11 6.02 -14.12
N VAL A 371 -21.99 4.70 -14.04
CA VAL A 371 -23.06 3.77 -14.42
C VAL A 371 -24.31 4.02 -13.57
N ILE A 372 -24.16 4.19 -12.26
CA ILE A 372 -25.27 4.48 -11.36
C ILE A 372 -25.86 5.87 -11.64
N LEU A 373 -25.02 6.89 -11.89
CA LEU A 373 -25.46 8.23 -12.28
C LEU A 373 -26.32 8.20 -13.56
N LEU A 374 -25.86 7.52 -14.61
CA LEU A 374 -26.59 7.40 -15.88
C LEU A 374 -27.87 6.58 -15.72
N GLY A 375 -27.84 5.51 -14.93
CA GLY A 375 -29.04 4.73 -14.61
C GLY A 375 -30.09 5.56 -13.85
N TYR A 376 -29.67 6.42 -12.94
CA TYR A 376 -30.58 7.35 -12.27
C TYR A 376 -31.13 8.43 -13.22
N ASP A 377 -30.32 8.97 -14.13
CA ASP A 377 -30.77 9.92 -15.15
C ASP A 377 -31.76 9.25 -16.13
N ALA A 378 -31.58 7.96 -16.45
CA ALA A 378 -32.55 7.18 -17.24
C ALA A 378 -33.88 7.01 -16.50
N TRP A 379 -33.84 6.75 -15.19
CA TRP A 379 -35.04 6.71 -14.37
C TRP A 379 -35.78 8.04 -14.35
N GLN A 380 -35.08 9.17 -14.19
CA GLN A 380 -35.70 10.50 -14.25
C GLN A 380 -36.34 10.80 -15.61
N ALA A 381 -35.73 10.33 -16.70
CA ALA A 381 -36.28 10.48 -18.04
C ALA A 381 -37.52 9.58 -18.29
N GLY A 382 -37.88 8.71 -17.35
CA GLY A 382 -38.98 7.75 -17.50
C GLY A 382 -38.63 6.51 -18.31
N ALA A 383 -37.36 6.29 -18.65
CA ALA A 383 -36.92 5.16 -19.49
C ALA A 383 -37.25 3.78 -18.88
N PHE A 384 -37.34 3.71 -17.56
CA PHE A 384 -37.72 2.48 -16.83
C PHE A 384 -39.17 2.05 -17.07
N TYR A 385 -40.01 2.94 -17.61
CA TYR A 385 -41.42 2.64 -17.94
C TYR A 385 -41.60 2.28 -19.43
N ASP A 386 -40.54 2.36 -20.25
CA ASP A 386 -40.58 1.90 -21.64
C ASP A 386 -40.27 0.39 -21.74
N ARG A 387 -41.32 -0.40 -21.92
CA ARG A 387 -41.25 -1.87 -21.97
C ARG A 387 -40.33 -2.38 -23.08
N SER A 388 -40.31 -1.73 -24.24
CA SER A 388 -39.47 -2.19 -25.37
C SER A 388 -37.98 -2.05 -25.02
N SER A 389 -37.60 -0.90 -24.48
CA SER A 389 -36.22 -0.67 -24.04
C SER A 389 -35.84 -1.54 -22.84
N LEU A 390 -36.77 -1.80 -21.92
CA LEU A 390 -36.52 -2.68 -20.77
C LEU A 390 -36.23 -4.12 -21.18
N ILE A 391 -37.03 -4.70 -22.09
CA ILE A 391 -36.77 -6.06 -22.59
C ILE A 391 -35.40 -6.13 -23.28
N LYS A 392 -35.08 -5.14 -24.13
CA LYS A 392 -33.76 -5.07 -24.79
C LYS A 392 -32.61 -4.97 -23.77
N ALA A 393 -32.78 -4.18 -22.71
CA ALA A 393 -31.78 -4.04 -21.64
C ALA A 393 -31.57 -5.36 -20.87
N ILE A 394 -32.65 -6.08 -20.56
CA ILE A 394 -32.60 -7.40 -19.89
C ILE A 394 -31.89 -8.41 -20.79
N THR A 395 -32.33 -8.54 -22.05
CA THR A 395 -31.71 -9.45 -23.02
C THR A 395 -30.23 -9.14 -23.21
N LEU A 396 -29.86 -7.86 -23.39
CA LEU A 396 -28.46 -7.47 -23.54
C LEU A 396 -27.61 -7.82 -22.31
N THR A 397 -28.13 -7.58 -21.10
CA THR A 397 -27.42 -7.91 -19.85
C THR A 397 -27.19 -9.41 -19.73
N ILE A 398 -28.22 -10.23 -19.99
CA ILE A 398 -28.11 -11.69 -19.97
C ILE A 398 -27.15 -12.18 -21.06
N SER A 399 -27.24 -11.66 -22.29
CA SER A 399 -26.34 -12.03 -23.38
C SER A 399 -24.88 -11.71 -23.06
N LEU A 400 -24.58 -10.52 -22.52
CA LEU A 400 -23.22 -10.15 -22.12
C LEU A 400 -22.72 -11.02 -20.96
N LEU A 401 -23.58 -11.32 -19.97
CA LEU A 401 -23.23 -12.20 -18.86
C LEU A 401 -22.88 -13.61 -19.36
N LEU A 402 -23.72 -14.19 -20.22
CA LEU A 402 -23.48 -15.51 -20.81
C LEU A 402 -22.22 -15.52 -21.68
N ALA A 403 -21.98 -14.48 -22.48
CA ALA A 403 -20.75 -14.32 -23.24
C ALA A 403 -19.52 -14.21 -22.32
N GLY A 404 -19.64 -13.51 -21.20
CA GLY A 404 -18.59 -13.42 -20.17
C GLY A 404 -18.27 -14.78 -19.55
N TYR A 405 -19.28 -15.58 -19.21
CA TYR A 405 -19.06 -16.93 -18.69
C TYR A 405 -18.48 -17.88 -19.74
N LEU A 406 -18.92 -17.79 -20.99
CA LEU A 406 -18.38 -18.57 -22.10
C LEU A 406 -16.89 -18.24 -22.32
N THR A 407 -16.56 -16.96 -22.40
CA THR A 407 -15.16 -16.50 -22.57
C THR A 407 -14.29 -16.85 -21.36
N ALA A 408 -14.79 -16.72 -20.13
CA ALA A 408 -14.08 -17.17 -18.93
C ALA A 408 -13.77 -18.67 -18.96
N TYR A 409 -14.66 -19.50 -19.51
CA TYR A 409 -14.42 -20.93 -19.70
C TYR A 409 -13.37 -21.19 -20.78
N LEU A 410 -13.44 -20.50 -21.92
CA LEU A 410 -12.44 -20.59 -22.99
C LEU A 410 -11.05 -20.15 -22.52
N GLU A 411 -10.97 -19.06 -21.76
CA GLU A 411 -9.72 -18.57 -21.16
C GLU A 411 -9.09 -19.61 -20.23
N LYS A 412 -9.89 -20.27 -19.39
CA LYS A 412 -9.40 -21.37 -18.54
C LYS A 412 -8.79 -22.51 -19.37
N ILE A 413 -9.36 -22.83 -20.53
CA ILE A 413 -8.81 -23.84 -21.44
C ILE A 413 -7.50 -23.35 -22.06
N ILE A 414 -7.47 -22.13 -22.59
CA ILE A 414 -6.29 -21.53 -23.22
C ILE A 414 -5.12 -21.51 -22.22
N VAL A 415 -5.35 -21.03 -21.00
CA VAL A 415 -4.32 -20.97 -19.94
C VAL A 415 -3.73 -22.36 -19.65
N ARG A 416 -4.57 -23.40 -19.59
CA ARG A 416 -4.11 -24.79 -19.38
C ARG A 416 -3.25 -25.30 -20.54
N VAL A 417 -3.60 -24.96 -21.78
CA VAL A 417 -2.91 -25.47 -22.99
C VAL A 417 -1.62 -24.69 -23.27
N THR A 418 -1.62 -23.37 -23.05
CA THR A 418 -0.56 -22.47 -23.50
C THR A 418 0.38 -21.98 -22.37
N ASN A 419 0.09 -22.33 -21.11
CA ASN A 419 0.73 -21.73 -19.92
C ASN A 419 0.70 -20.19 -19.92
N TRP A 420 -0.25 -19.60 -20.64
CA TRP A 420 -0.35 -18.16 -20.82
C TRP A 420 -0.91 -17.53 -19.55
N LYS A 421 -0.21 -16.53 -19.00
CA LYS A 421 -0.55 -15.89 -17.73
C LYS A 421 -1.43 -14.67 -17.95
N PHE A 422 -2.73 -14.86 -18.09
CA PHE A 422 -3.72 -13.79 -18.02
C PHE A 422 -4.47 -13.82 -16.67
N THR A 423 -5.18 -12.74 -16.32
CA THR A 423 -5.96 -12.64 -15.07
C THR A 423 -6.98 -13.77 -14.96
N TYR A 424 -7.06 -14.40 -13.78
CA TYR A 424 -7.91 -15.56 -13.56
C TYR A 424 -9.34 -15.12 -13.19
N VAL A 425 -10.33 -15.55 -13.98
CA VAL A 425 -11.74 -15.36 -13.65
C VAL A 425 -12.25 -16.56 -12.85
N GLY A 426 -12.72 -16.28 -11.63
CA GLY A 426 -13.33 -17.25 -10.72
C GLY A 426 -14.74 -17.69 -11.14
N ALA A 427 -15.01 -17.83 -12.44
CA ALA A 427 -16.34 -18.16 -12.95
C ALA A 427 -16.79 -19.54 -12.44
N ASN A 428 -17.81 -19.53 -11.58
CA ASN A 428 -18.48 -20.71 -11.02
C ASN A 428 -19.90 -20.78 -11.60
N HIS A 429 -20.29 -21.93 -12.15
CA HIS A 429 -21.60 -22.11 -12.78
C HIS A 429 -22.77 -21.83 -11.81
N TRP A 430 -22.59 -22.09 -10.51
CA TRP A 430 -23.59 -21.73 -9.51
C TRP A 430 -23.78 -20.22 -9.36
N HIS A 431 -22.72 -19.42 -9.50
CA HIS A 431 -22.82 -17.96 -9.45
C HIS A 431 -23.59 -17.41 -10.65
N LEU A 432 -23.44 -18.03 -11.84
CA LEU A 432 -24.23 -17.68 -13.02
C LEU A 432 -25.73 -17.89 -12.76
N LEU A 433 -26.12 -19.03 -12.19
CA LEU A 433 -27.52 -19.33 -11.90
C LEU A 433 -28.12 -18.32 -10.91
N VAL A 434 -27.42 -18.02 -9.82
CA VAL A 434 -27.85 -17.00 -8.85
C VAL A 434 -27.95 -15.61 -9.51
N ALA A 435 -26.97 -15.23 -10.32
CA ALA A 435 -26.98 -13.95 -11.03
C ALA A 435 -28.17 -13.85 -11.99
N LEU A 436 -28.45 -14.89 -12.78
CA LEU A 436 -29.59 -14.94 -13.69
C LEU A 436 -30.91 -14.81 -12.93
N LEU A 437 -31.08 -15.55 -11.83
CA LEU A 437 -32.30 -15.47 -11.01
C LEU A 437 -32.53 -14.05 -10.46
N LEU A 438 -31.49 -13.39 -9.97
CA LEU A 438 -31.59 -12.02 -9.43
C LEU A 438 -31.88 -10.99 -10.52
N ILE A 439 -31.20 -11.07 -11.67
CA ILE A 439 -31.44 -10.20 -12.83
C ILE A 439 -32.86 -10.36 -13.34
N ILE A 440 -33.33 -11.60 -13.48
CA ILE A 440 -34.69 -11.91 -13.93
C ILE A 440 -35.70 -11.40 -12.90
N PHE A 441 -35.49 -11.64 -11.61
CA PHE A 441 -36.37 -11.16 -10.54
C PHE A 441 -36.52 -9.63 -10.55
N ILE A 442 -35.40 -8.90 -10.59
CA ILE A 442 -35.42 -7.43 -10.66
C ILE A 442 -36.04 -6.97 -11.99
N GLY A 443 -35.73 -7.63 -13.10
CA GLY A 443 -36.34 -7.38 -14.39
C GLY A 443 -37.87 -7.53 -14.39
N MET A 444 -38.40 -8.57 -13.73
CA MET A 444 -39.85 -8.79 -13.57
C MET A 444 -40.50 -7.68 -12.73
N LEU A 445 -39.87 -7.25 -11.63
CA LEU A 445 -40.37 -6.15 -10.82
C LEU A 445 -40.43 -4.84 -11.62
N LEU A 446 -39.40 -4.55 -12.40
CA LEU A 446 -39.35 -3.38 -13.28
C LEU A 446 -40.40 -3.47 -14.40
N TRP A 447 -40.59 -4.64 -15.00
CA TRP A 447 -41.60 -4.86 -16.04
C TRP A 447 -43.02 -4.72 -15.51
N TYR A 448 -43.27 -5.22 -14.30
CA TYR A 448 -44.55 -5.03 -13.61
C TYR A 448 -44.80 -3.55 -13.32
N GLN A 449 -43.80 -2.83 -12.82
CA GLN A 449 -43.85 -1.37 -12.62
C GLN A 449 -44.01 -0.57 -13.93
N ALA A 450 -43.48 -1.05 -15.04
CA ALA A 450 -43.69 -0.44 -16.35
C ALA A 450 -45.12 -0.66 -16.86
N SER A 451 -45.75 -1.78 -16.48
CA SER A 451 -47.10 -2.16 -16.90
C SER A 451 -48.19 -1.63 -15.96
N HIS A 452 -47.86 -1.36 -14.69
CA HIS A 452 -48.79 -0.95 -13.65
C HIS A 452 -48.17 0.14 -12.78
N ARG A 453 -49.01 1.00 -12.17
CA ARG A 453 -48.50 2.00 -11.21
C ARG A 453 -47.85 1.29 -10.03
N ALA A 454 -46.54 1.51 -9.83
CA ALA A 454 -45.77 0.83 -8.77
C ALA A 454 -46.43 0.97 -7.39
N SER A 455 -46.95 -0.15 -6.89
CA SER A 455 -47.51 -0.25 -5.55
C SER A 455 -46.41 -0.12 -4.50
N PHE A 456 -46.81 0.12 -3.24
CA PHE A 456 -45.87 0.13 -2.12
C PHE A 456 -45.13 -1.21 -2.00
N LEU A 457 -45.81 -2.34 -2.24
CA LEU A 457 -45.23 -3.68 -2.20
C LEU A 457 -44.13 -3.88 -3.26
N VAL A 458 -44.33 -3.40 -4.49
CA VAL A 458 -43.31 -3.48 -5.55
C VAL A 458 -42.05 -2.70 -5.17
N LYS A 459 -42.22 -1.51 -4.58
CA LYS A 459 -41.09 -0.70 -4.10
C LYS A 459 -40.32 -1.38 -2.97
N LEU A 460 -41.04 -2.02 -2.03
CA LEU A 460 -40.43 -2.79 -0.95
C LEU A 460 -39.70 -4.03 -1.48
N ALA A 461 -40.31 -4.76 -2.42
CA ALA A 461 -39.70 -5.91 -3.09
C ALA A 461 -38.44 -5.52 -3.87
N LEU A 462 -38.44 -4.34 -4.53
CA LEU A 462 -37.26 -3.83 -5.21
C LEU A 462 -36.13 -3.48 -4.23
N LEU A 463 -36.45 -2.83 -3.11
CA LEU A 463 -35.48 -2.54 -2.06
C LEU A 463 -34.87 -3.82 -1.48
N PHE A 464 -35.71 -4.81 -1.19
CA PHE A 464 -35.27 -6.10 -0.69
C PHE A 464 -34.41 -6.84 -1.72
N GLY A 465 -34.86 -6.94 -2.98
CA GLY A 465 -34.15 -7.62 -4.06
C GLY A 465 -32.78 -7.04 -4.34
N VAL A 466 -32.67 -5.71 -4.40
CA VAL A 466 -31.38 -5.02 -4.58
C VAL A 466 -30.48 -5.22 -3.35
N SER A 467 -31.02 -5.11 -2.15
CA SER A 467 -30.25 -5.35 -0.91
C SER A 467 -29.72 -6.79 -0.85
N LEU A 468 -30.54 -7.76 -1.23
CA LEU A 468 -30.18 -9.18 -1.30
C LEU A 468 -29.12 -9.44 -2.37
N GLU A 469 -29.25 -8.85 -3.55
CA GLU A 469 -28.27 -8.98 -4.63
C GLU A 469 -26.90 -8.42 -4.22
N LEU A 470 -26.87 -7.19 -3.72
CA LEU A 470 -25.65 -6.52 -3.28
C LEU A 470 -25.00 -7.25 -2.08
N GLY A 471 -25.81 -7.66 -1.10
CA GLY A 471 -25.36 -8.43 0.05
C GLY A 471 -24.82 -9.80 -0.32
N THR A 472 -25.48 -10.50 -1.26
CA THR A 472 -25.00 -11.78 -1.81
C THR A 472 -23.64 -11.60 -2.48
N ASN A 473 -23.47 -10.58 -3.33
CA ASN A 473 -22.18 -10.32 -3.96
C ASN A 473 -21.08 -10.02 -2.92
N PHE A 474 -21.36 -9.16 -1.95
CA PHE A 474 -20.40 -8.81 -0.90
C PHE A 474 -20.01 -10.04 -0.05
N SER A 475 -20.99 -10.88 0.31
CA SER A 475 -20.75 -12.13 1.03
C SER A 475 -19.93 -13.13 0.20
N MET A 476 -20.21 -13.28 -1.09
CA MET A 476 -19.41 -14.12 -1.99
C MET A 476 -17.98 -13.59 -2.13
N ALA A 477 -17.79 -12.27 -2.15
CA ALA A 477 -16.48 -11.64 -2.23
C ALA A 477 -15.61 -11.93 -1.00
N LEU A 478 -16.22 -12.06 0.19
CA LEU A 478 -15.54 -12.47 1.44
C LEU A 478 -15.12 -13.94 1.43
N GLY A 479 -15.74 -14.78 0.60
CA GLY A 479 -15.51 -16.22 0.58
C GLY A 479 -14.20 -16.65 -0.12
N GLY A 480 -13.98 -17.96 -0.13
CA GLY A 480 -12.83 -18.59 -0.80
C GLY A 480 -11.51 -18.51 -0.02
N THR A 481 -11.56 -18.23 1.30
CA THR A 481 -10.37 -18.09 2.13
C THR A 481 -10.62 -18.49 3.58
N ASP A 482 -9.58 -19.05 4.21
CA ASP A 482 -9.50 -19.29 5.66
C ASP A 482 -8.53 -18.30 6.35
N GLU A 483 -8.11 -17.25 5.63
CA GLU A 483 -7.10 -16.29 6.10
C GLU A 483 -7.57 -15.42 7.28
N TYR A 484 -8.88 -15.28 7.51
CA TYR A 484 -9.44 -14.46 8.60
C TYR A 484 -8.94 -14.93 9.97
N GLY A 485 -8.35 -14.01 10.74
CA GLY A 485 -7.77 -14.30 12.05
C GLY A 485 -8.85 -14.49 13.13
N GLU A 486 -8.45 -14.91 14.32
CA GLU A 486 -9.35 -15.02 15.48
C GLU A 486 -8.97 -13.95 16.52
N GLN A 487 -9.97 -13.18 16.98
CA GLN A 487 -9.74 -11.96 17.73
C GLN A 487 -9.22 -12.20 19.15
N HIS A 488 -9.74 -13.21 19.85
CA HIS A 488 -9.30 -13.50 21.22
C HIS A 488 -7.85 -14.02 21.26
N ARG A 489 -7.49 -14.91 20.34
CA ARG A 489 -6.15 -15.46 20.12
C ARG A 489 -5.17 -14.36 19.77
N PHE A 490 -5.56 -13.45 18.88
CA PHE A 490 -4.78 -12.25 18.57
C PHE A 490 -4.51 -11.41 19.82
N ALA A 491 -5.57 -11.03 20.54
CA ALA A 491 -5.45 -10.14 21.70
C ALA A 491 -4.57 -10.75 22.80
N THR A 492 -4.75 -12.05 23.07
CA THR A 492 -3.97 -12.79 24.08
C THR A 492 -2.50 -12.88 23.70
N ALA A 493 -2.20 -13.32 22.48
CA ALA A 493 -0.82 -13.43 21.98
C ALA A 493 -0.13 -12.07 21.94
N PHE A 494 -0.86 -11.02 21.55
CA PHE A 494 -0.36 -9.64 21.53
C PHE A 494 0.01 -9.15 22.92
N GLN A 495 -0.89 -9.28 23.91
CA GLN A 495 -0.63 -8.83 25.28
C GLN A 495 0.56 -9.55 25.92
N GLN A 496 0.63 -10.87 25.77
CA GLN A 496 1.73 -11.67 26.31
C GLN A 496 3.06 -11.30 25.64
N SER A 497 3.07 -11.18 24.31
CA SER A 497 4.23 -10.74 23.54
C SER A 497 4.71 -9.35 23.95
N LYS A 498 3.78 -8.39 24.05
CA LYS A 498 4.09 -7.02 24.44
C LYS A 498 4.75 -6.97 25.82
N LYS A 499 4.19 -7.69 26.80
CA LYS A 499 4.76 -7.78 28.16
C LYS A 499 6.21 -8.29 28.16
N ILE A 500 6.51 -9.30 27.36
CA ILE A 500 7.86 -9.86 27.22
C ILE A 500 8.79 -8.85 26.53
N ILE A 501 8.35 -8.25 25.42
CA ILE A 501 9.15 -7.30 24.63
C ILE A 501 9.46 -6.03 25.44
N ASP A 502 8.47 -5.47 26.13
CA ASP A 502 8.63 -4.25 26.94
C ASP A 502 9.62 -4.47 28.08
N ARG A 503 9.64 -5.66 28.69
CA ARG A 503 10.63 -6.03 29.72
C ARG A 503 12.08 -5.93 29.22
N HIS A 504 12.33 -6.24 27.95
CA HIS A 504 13.68 -6.27 27.37
C HIS A 504 14.05 -5.02 26.55
N THR A 505 13.07 -4.19 26.20
CA THR A 505 13.27 -3.03 25.30
C THR A 505 12.78 -1.71 25.89
N GLY A 506 12.10 -1.72 27.04
CA GLY A 506 11.53 -0.54 27.69
C GLY A 506 12.53 0.31 28.47
N HIS A 507 13.61 -0.29 29.00
CA HIS A 507 14.57 0.37 29.91
C HIS A 507 16.02 0.27 29.43
N GLN A 508 16.27 0.51 28.14
CA GLN A 508 17.63 0.46 27.61
C GLN A 508 18.44 1.68 28.07
N LYS A 509 19.57 1.42 28.77
CA LYS A 509 20.53 2.45 29.21
C LYS A 509 21.35 3.06 28.05
N ASP A 510 21.28 2.44 26.87
CA ASP A 510 22.04 2.80 25.67
C ASP A 510 21.24 2.35 24.43
N PHE A 511 21.56 2.90 23.26
CA PHE A 511 20.90 2.51 22.02
C PHE A 511 21.23 1.06 21.62
N GLY A 512 20.19 0.29 21.29
CA GLY A 512 20.28 -1.10 20.84
C GLY A 512 19.08 -1.53 19.99
N ARG A 513 19.34 -2.26 18.90
CA ARG A 513 18.29 -2.82 18.03
C ARG A 513 18.06 -4.30 18.32
N THR A 514 16.79 -4.67 18.49
CA THR A 514 16.38 -6.04 18.77
C THR A 514 16.03 -6.80 17.50
N ASN A 515 16.57 -8.00 17.36
CA ASN A 515 16.10 -9.00 16.41
C ASN A 515 15.04 -9.89 17.09
N LEU A 516 13.79 -9.81 16.62
CA LEU A 516 12.65 -10.51 17.20
C LEU A 516 12.22 -11.70 16.32
N ASP A 517 12.16 -12.89 16.90
CA ASP A 517 11.47 -14.08 16.37
C ASP A 517 10.33 -14.41 17.33
N ASN A 518 9.17 -13.79 17.13
CA ASN A 518 7.99 -13.97 17.98
C ASN A 518 6.99 -14.96 17.36
N ARG A 519 7.13 -16.23 17.74
CA ARG A 519 6.34 -17.35 17.22
C ARG A 519 4.94 -17.42 17.83
N LEU A 520 4.78 -16.97 19.08
CA LEU A 520 3.48 -16.84 19.74
C LEU A 520 2.57 -15.91 18.95
N TYR A 521 3.03 -14.68 18.68
CA TYR A 521 2.24 -13.73 17.91
C TYR A 521 2.08 -14.15 16.45
N LYS A 522 3.11 -14.71 15.83
CA LYS A 522 2.99 -15.28 14.47
C LYS A 522 1.89 -16.34 14.39
N ALA A 523 1.75 -17.20 15.40
CA ALA A 523 0.75 -18.26 15.45
C ALA A 523 -0.69 -17.73 15.63
N SER A 524 -0.89 -16.45 15.96
CA SER A 524 -2.24 -15.88 16.06
C SER A 524 -2.87 -15.56 14.69
N PHE A 525 -2.11 -15.60 13.60
CA PHE A 525 -2.57 -15.33 12.24
C PHE A 525 -2.80 -16.64 11.47
N ASN A 526 -3.80 -16.63 10.58
CA ASN A 526 -4.01 -17.73 9.61
C ASN A 526 -3.23 -17.51 8.29
N ILE A 527 -2.48 -16.42 8.21
CA ILE A 527 -1.58 -16.09 7.09
C ILE A 527 -0.12 -16.25 7.52
N ASN A 528 0.79 -16.33 6.54
CA ASN A 528 2.21 -16.26 6.84
C ASN A 528 2.62 -14.85 7.31
N TYR A 529 2.62 -14.63 8.62
CA TYR A 529 3.09 -13.40 9.24
C TYR A 529 4.62 -13.40 9.37
N ASN A 530 5.27 -12.46 8.67
CA ASN A 530 6.73 -12.40 8.55
C ASN A 530 7.40 -11.33 9.43
N GLN A 531 6.64 -10.68 10.32
CA GLN A 531 7.19 -9.84 11.39
C GLN A 531 8.01 -8.65 10.90
N TYR A 532 7.67 -8.14 9.70
CA TYR A 532 8.41 -7.06 9.09
C TYR A 532 8.30 -5.75 9.87
N ASN A 533 7.14 -5.49 10.46
CA ASN A 533 6.81 -4.19 11.08
C ASN A 533 6.59 -4.32 12.60
N ASP A 534 7.08 -5.39 13.24
CA ASP A 534 6.91 -5.63 14.67
C ASP A 534 7.54 -4.50 15.52
N ALA A 535 8.59 -3.87 15.02
CA ALA A 535 9.24 -2.70 15.65
C ALA A 535 8.26 -1.53 15.87
N LEU A 536 7.41 -1.25 14.88
CA LEU A 536 6.36 -0.24 14.96
C LEU A 536 5.22 -0.69 15.88
N LEU A 537 4.87 -1.97 15.77
CA LEU A 537 3.76 -2.57 16.48
C LEU A 537 3.99 -2.66 17.99
N PHE A 538 5.18 -3.08 18.41
CA PHE A 538 5.58 -3.28 19.82
C PHE A 538 6.54 -2.20 20.33
N ASN A 539 6.77 -1.12 19.56
CA ASN A 539 7.55 0.04 19.97
C ASN A 539 8.99 -0.27 20.45
N PHE A 540 9.76 -0.98 19.63
CA PHE A 540 11.18 -1.25 19.85
C PHE A 540 12.02 -0.94 18.60
N PHE A 541 13.32 -0.70 18.75
CA PHE A 541 14.18 -0.46 17.59
C PHE A 541 14.50 -1.79 16.89
N GLY A 542 14.06 -1.94 15.64
CA GLY A 542 14.34 -3.11 14.81
C GLY A 542 15.06 -2.74 13.51
N VAL A 543 15.23 -3.71 12.62
CA VAL A 543 15.78 -3.49 11.27
C VAL A 543 14.79 -3.92 10.18
N ASN A 544 13.95 -4.92 10.48
CA ASN A 544 12.91 -5.37 9.56
C ASN A 544 11.99 -4.20 9.15
N SER A 545 11.52 -4.22 7.91
CA SER A 545 10.48 -3.29 7.45
C SER A 545 9.76 -3.82 6.20
N TYR A 546 8.47 -3.51 6.11
CA TYR A 546 7.65 -3.70 4.91
C TYR A 546 6.75 -2.47 4.70
N THR A 547 7.04 -1.68 3.67
CA THR A 547 6.21 -0.52 3.30
C THR A 547 6.33 -0.23 1.81
N SER A 548 5.23 0.22 1.19
CA SER A 548 5.26 0.66 -0.22
C SER A 548 6.09 1.91 -0.46
N SER A 549 6.47 2.61 0.61
CA SER A 549 7.28 3.84 0.58
C SER A 549 8.73 3.65 1.05
N MET A 550 9.25 2.42 1.02
CA MET A 550 10.60 2.12 1.51
C MET A 550 11.67 2.88 0.69
N ASN A 551 12.60 3.54 1.39
CA ASN A 551 13.71 4.24 0.76
C ASN A 551 14.67 3.25 0.06
N LYS A 552 14.91 3.47 -1.25
CA LYS A 552 15.75 2.60 -2.07
C LYS A 552 17.19 2.53 -1.56
N ASN A 553 17.76 3.66 -1.10
CA ASN A 553 19.14 3.69 -0.65
C ASN A 553 19.34 2.84 0.61
N THR A 554 18.40 2.92 1.57
CA THR A 554 18.42 2.10 2.78
C THR A 554 18.27 0.62 2.43
N HIS A 555 17.29 0.30 1.60
CA HIS A 555 17.04 -1.05 1.13
C HIS A 555 18.28 -1.67 0.46
N ASP A 556 18.81 -0.99 -0.56
CA ASP A 556 19.92 -1.52 -1.37
C ASP A 556 21.21 -1.63 -0.56
N ALA A 557 21.48 -0.68 0.35
CA ALA A 557 22.63 -0.76 1.24
C ALA A 557 22.56 -1.98 2.16
N LEU A 558 21.39 -2.24 2.77
CA LEU A 558 21.20 -3.42 3.61
C LEU A 558 21.31 -4.73 2.81
N ALA A 559 20.69 -4.77 1.62
CA ALA A 559 20.77 -5.93 0.74
C ALA A 559 22.21 -6.23 0.29
N GLN A 560 23.00 -5.20 -0.03
CA GLN A 560 24.42 -5.34 -0.39
C GLN A 560 25.30 -5.84 0.77
N LEU A 561 24.87 -5.59 2.02
CA LEU A 561 25.50 -6.11 3.23
C LEU A 561 25.07 -7.56 3.56
N GLY A 562 24.21 -8.17 2.74
CA GLY A 562 23.78 -9.56 2.89
C GLY A 562 22.49 -9.77 3.67
N LEU A 563 21.79 -8.69 4.03
CA LEU A 563 20.45 -8.81 4.61
C LEU A 563 19.44 -9.22 3.54
N TYR A 564 18.51 -10.07 3.96
CA TYR A 564 17.49 -10.61 3.09
C TYR A 564 16.49 -9.55 2.64
N SER A 565 16.22 -9.53 1.33
CA SER A 565 15.11 -8.81 0.73
C SER A 565 14.24 -9.76 -0.10
N ARG A 566 12.92 -9.55 -0.06
CA ARG A 566 11.99 -10.22 -0.99
C ARG A 566 11.68 -9.40 -2.22
N ASN A 567 11.77 -8.07 -2.12
CA ASN A 567 11.52 -7.06 -3.15
C ASN A 567 11.89 -5.68 -2.60
N GLU A 568 11.86 -4.65 -3.45
CA GLU A 568 12.23 -3.27 -3.14
C GLU A 568 11.43 -2.59 -2.02
N ARG A 569 10.41 -3.27 -1.46
CA ARG A 569 9.55 -2.80 -0.37
C ARG A 569 9.81 -3.51 0.95
N ARG A 570 10.69 -4.52 0.99
CA ARG A 570 10.87 -5.42 2.14
C ARG A 570 12.34 -5.69 2.44
N ILE A 571 12.72 -5.54 3.70
CA ILE A 571 14.02 -5.96 4.21
C ILE A 571 13.85 -6.69 5.54
N SER A 572 14.66 -7.72 5.80
CA SER A 572 14.71 -8.37 7.11
C SER A 572 16.14 -8.65 7.58
N VAL A 573 16.28 -8.90 8.87
CA VAL A 573 17.50 -9.34 9.56
C VAL A 573 17.93 -10.77 9.22
N ASN A 574 17.22 -11.49 8.35
CA ASN A 574 17.75 -12.76 7.87
C ASN A 574 19.04 -12.49 7.09
N GLY A 575 20.07 -13.32 7.30
CA GLY A 575 21.38 -13.10 6.70
C GLY A 575 22.32 -12.17 7.48
N VAL A 576 21.95 -11.73 8.69
CA VAL A 576 22.90 -10.99 9.53
C VAL A 576 24.12 -11.84 9.90
N THR A 577 25.26 -11.16 10.03
CA THR A 577 26.56 -11.71 10.41
C THR A 577 27.13 -10.88 11.55
N PRO A 578 28.15 -11.36 12.29
CA PRO A 578 28.81 -10.56 13.31
C PRO A 578 29.23 -9.15 12.87
N VAL A 579 29.63 -8.98 11.60
CA VAL A 579 29.98 -7.68 11.03
C VAL A 579 28.76 -6.76 10.90
N THR A 580 27.64 -7.26 10.36
CA THR A 580 26.42 -6.46 10.22
C THR A 580 25.68 -6.29 11.54
N GLU A 581 25.72 -7.27 12.44
CA GLU A 581 25.23 -7.16 13.82
C GLU A 581 25.91 -6.01 14.56
N GLN A 582 27.25 -5.94 14.45
CA GLN A 582 28.03 -4.85 15.01
C GLN A 582 27.71 -3.51 14.34
N LEU A 583 27.69 -3.44 13.01
CA LEU A 583 27.43 -2.21 12.26
C LEU A 583 26.05 -1.63 12.57
N LEU A 584 25.02 -2.48 12.57
CA LEU A 584 23.62 -2.09 12.76
C LEU A 584 23.24 -2.00 14.25
N ARG A 585 24.17 -2.29 15.15
CA ARG A 585 23.95 -2.31 16.60
C ARG A 585 22.78 -3.23 16.98
N LEU A 586 22.76 -4.43 16.42
CA LEU A 586 21.85 -5.50 16.84
C LEU A 586 22.33 -6.05 18.19
N ASP A 587 21.70 -5.63 19.28
CA ASP A 587 22.18 -5.85 20.65
C ASP A 587 21.71 -7.18 21.24
N GLN A 588 20.52 -7.59 20.85
CA GLN A 588 19.90 -8.80 21.35
C GLN A 588 19.05 -9.49 20.29
N ARG A 589 19.01 -10.81 20.41
CA ARG A 589 18.03 -11.66 19.73
C ARG A 589 17.05 -12.18 20.77
N LEU A 590 15.80 -11.76 20.63
CA LEU A 590 14.68 -12.22 21.46
C LEU A 590 13.86 -13.23 20.65
N VAL A 591 13.77 -14.45 21.15
CA VAL A 591 12.93 -15.52 20.58
C VAL A 591 11.81 -15.80 21.57
N ILE A 592 10.56 -15.62 21.14
CA ILE A 592 9.37 -15.98 21.90
C ILE A 592 8.78 -17.22 21.23
N GLU A 593 8.75 -18.34 21.95
CA GLU A 593 8.21 -19.61 21.48
C GLU A 593 6.67 -19.59 21.52
N GLN A 594 6.03 -20.57 20.87
CA GLN A 594 4.56 -20.60 20.74
C GLN A 594 3.82 -20.78 22.07
N ASP A 595 4.44 -21.42 23.05
CA ASP A 595 3.92 -21.56 24.41
C ASP A 595 4.11 -20.28 25.27
N GLY A 596 4.77 -19.27 24.70
CA GLY A 596 5.09 -18.02 25.37
C GLY A 596 6.32 -18.07 26.28
N SER A 597 7.03 -19.19 26.33
CA SER A 597 8.40 -19.23 26.84
C SER A 597 9.31 -18.39 25.93
N TYR A 598 10.39 -17.83 26.45
CA TYR A 598 11.26 -16.97 25.67
C TYR A 598 12.74 -17.12 26.02
N ARG A 599 13.59 -16.80 25.06
CA ARG A 599 15.05 -16.79 25.19
C ARG A 599 15.61 -15.47 24.67
N VAL A 600 16.59 -14.94 25.39
CA VAL A 600 17.32 -13.73 24.99
C VAL A 600 18.79 -14.06 24.85
N HIS A 601 19.35 -13.73 23.70
CA HIS A 601 20.78 -13.79 23.45
C HIS A 601 21.30 -12.38 23.26
N HIS A 602 22.23 -11.95 24.11
CA HIS A 602 22.88 -10.64 23.99
C HIS A 602 24.19 -10.78 23.20
N ASP A 603 24.43 -9.85 22.28
CA ASP A 603 25.73 -9.69 21.65
C ASP A 603 26.57 -8.67 22.45
N ALA A 604 27.73 -9.12 22.93
CA ALA A 604 28.68 -8.29 23.68
C ALA A 604 29.38 -7.23 22.80
N ARG A 605 29.27 -7.34 21.46
CA ARG A 605 29.91 -6.43 20.48
C ARG A 605 29.16 -5.09 20.39
N ASN A 606 29.39 -4.22 21.38
CA ASN A 606 28.75 -2.90 21.46
C ASN A 606 29.56 -1.80 20.74
N ARG A 607 28.95 -1.10 19.77
CA ARG A 607 29.49 0.12 19.16
C ARG A 607 28.56 1.35 19.16
N GLY A 608 27.47 1.32 19.92
CA GLY A 608 26.47 2.40 19.93
C GLY A 608 25.84 2.67 18.54
N LEU A 609 25.14 3.79 18.38
CA LEU A 609 24.51 4.18 17.10
C LEU A 609 25.53 4.52 16.00
N GLY A 610 26.76 4.87 16.38
CA GLY A 610 27.87 5.17 15.48
C GLY A 610 29.23 5.09 16.20
N TYR A 611 30.33 5.07 15.45
CA TYR A 611 31.68 4.90 16.00
C TYR A 611 32.75 5.47 15.06
N ALA A 612 33.90 5.85 15.62
CA ALA A 612 35.02 6.41 14.87
C ALA A 612 35.84 5.33 14.14
N VAL A 613 36.07 5.57 12.85
CA VAL A 613 36.73 4.68 11.88
C VAL A 613 37.77 5.44 11.07
N SER A 614 38.62 4.70 10.37
CA SER A 614 39.63 5.23 9.45
C SER A 614 39.01 6.01 8.30
N GLU A 615 39.74 6.99 7.76
CA GLU A 615 39.39 7.76 6.55
C GLU A 615 39.10 6.85 5.35
N GLN A 616 39.74 5.68 5.30
CA GLN A 616 39.60 4.71 4.21
C GLN A 616 38.17 4.21 4.02
N ILE A 617 37.28 4.34 5.02
CA ILE A 617 35.85 4.01 4.88
C ILE A 617 35.19 4.76 3.72
N ASN A 618 35.68 5.96 3.40
CA ASN A 618 35.15 6.77 2.30
C ASN A 618 35.45 6.18 0.92
N THR A 619 36.36 5.20 0.82
CA THR A 619 36.68 4.47 -0.42
C THR A 619 36.01 3.10 -0.50
N TYR A 620 35.05 2.81 0.39
CA TYR A 620 34.33 1.54 0.37
C TYR A 620 33.32 1.51 -0.79
N HIS A 621 33.50 0.55 -1.68
CA HIS A 621 32.62 0.30 -2.82
C HIS A 621 32.32 -1.20 -2.89
N PRO A 622 31.08 -1.63 -2.61
CA PRO A 622 30.73 -3.05 -2.63
C PRO A 622 30.69 -3.57 -4.08
N VAL A 623 31.14 -4.80 -4.25
CA VAL A 623 31.07 -5.56 -5.51
C VAL A 623 29.80 -6.41 -5.50
N SER A 624 29.03 -6.36 -6.60
CA SER A 624 27.78 -7.11 -6.71
C SER A 624 28.01 -8.63 -6.55
N ASN A 625 27.09 -9.31 -5.86
CA ASN A 625 27.10 -10.76 -5.62
C ASN A 625 28.34 -11.33 -4.89
N GLN A 626 29.17 -10.48 -4.25
CA GLN A 626 30.35 -10.89 -3.48
C GLN A 626 30.25 -10.46 -2.02
N VAL A 627 29.22 -10.94 -1.31
CA VAL A 627 28.87 -10.42 0.01
C VAL A 627 29.99 -10.55 1.05
N PHE A 628 30.69 -11.70 1.12
CA PHE A 628 31.78 -11.85 2.09
C PHE A 628 33.02 -11.02 1.74
N THR A 629 33.30 -10.82 0.45
CA THR A 629 34.33 -9.87 -0.02
C THR A 629 33.98 -8.46 0.44
N ASN A 630 32.71 -8.05 0.25
CA ASN A 630 32.23 -6.73 0.68
C ASN A 630 32.32 -6.56 2.19
N LEU A 631 31.93 -7.58 2.98
CA LEU A 631 32.01 -7.51 4.43
C LEU A 631 33.47 -7.46 4.93
N ASN A 632 34.39 -8.20 4.32
CA ASN A 632 35.82 -8.07 4.61
C ASN A 632 36.34 -6.67 4.26
N GLN A 633 36.04 -6.19 3.04
CA GLN A 633 36.44 -4.85 2.60
C GLN A 633 35.88 -3.77 3.52
N LEU A 634 34.64 -3.88 3.98
CA LEU A 634 34.03 -2.96 4.92
C LEU A 634 34.89 -2.85 6.19
N VAL A 635 35.13 -3.96 6.87
CA VAL A 635 35.89 -3.99 8.13
C VAL A 635 37.34 -3.55 7.94
N GLN A 636 37.96 -3.92 6.81
CA GLN A 636 39.30 -3.46 6.43
C GLN A 636 39.38 -1.93 6.34
N LYS A 637 38.40 -1.32 5.65
CA LYS A 637 38.33 0.11 5.45
C LYS A 637 37.96 0.86 6.74
N GLU A 638 37.15 0.27 7.62
CA GLU A 638 36.91 0.83 8.94
C GLU A 638 38.19 0.88 9.80
N GLN A 639 39.05 -0.12 9.68
CA GLN A 639 40.30 -0.23 10.42
C GLN A 639 41.46 0.53 9.81
N GLY A 640 41.46 0.71 8.49
CA GLY A 640 42.65 1.07 7.73
C GLY A 640 43.69 -0.06 7.69
N ARG A 641 43.24 -1.33 7.66
CA ARG A 641 44.08 -2.55 7.64
C ARG A 641 43.55 -3.55 6.61
N THR A 642 44.34 -4.57 6.29
CA THR A 642 44.02 -5.57 5.23
C THR A 642 43.60 -6.94 5.78
N ASN A 643 43.32 -7.05 7.08
CA ASN A 643 42.90 -8.31 7.70
C ASN A 643 41.56 -8.81 7.12
N ASN A 644 41.48 -10.10 6.79
CA ASN A 644 40.22 -10.78 6.44
C ASN A 644 39.64 -11.46 7.67
N TYR A 645 38.33 -11.34 7.86
CA TYR A 645 37.59 -12.00 8.95
C TYR A 645 36.69 -13.12 8.44
N PHE A 646 36.19 -13.02 7.21
CA PHE A 646 35.62 -14.13 6.47
C PHE A 646 36.71 -14.79 5.64
N LEU A 647 37.02 -16.04 5.95
CA LEU A 647 38.08 -16.81 5.31
C LEU A 647 37.45 -17.91 4.46
N ALA A 648 37.75 -17.91 3.15
CA ALA A 648 37.27 -18.92 2.22
C ALA A 648 37.70 -20.33 2.66
N ASN A 649 36.77 -21.27 2.62
CA ASN A 649 37.07 -22.66 2.92
C ASN A 649 37.83 -23.30 1.75
N GLN A 650 38.59 -24.35 2.05
CA GLN A 650 39.17 -25.19 1.01
C GLN A 650 38.08 -26.08 0.43
N ILE A 651 37.93 -26.09 -0.89
CA ILE A 651 36.98 -26.97 -1.58
C ILE A 651 37.76 -28.19 -2.07
N GLU A 652 37.37 -29.37 -1.60
CA GLU A 652 38.00 -30.64 -1.97
C GLU A 652 37.29 -31.26 -3.18
N LEU A 653 35.96 -31.17 -3.21
CA LEU A 653 35.13 -31.69 -4.29
C LEU A 653 33.90 -30.81 -4.46
N ALA A 654 33.53 -30.50 -5.70
CA ALA A 654 32.27 -29.84 -6.02
C ALA A 654 31.61 -30.52 -7.23
N GLN A 655 30.49 -31.19 -6.99
CA GLN A 655 29.64 -31.73 -8.05
C GLN A 655 28.49 -30.77 -8.31
N VAL A 656 28.25 -30.45 -9.59
CA VAL A 656 27.19 -29.54 -10.02
C VAL A 656 26.33 -30.22 -11.07
N GLN A 657 25.02 -30.28 -10.84
CA GLN A 657 24.05 -30.82 -11.80
C GLN A 657 23.00 -29.76 -12.12
N LYS A 658 22.63 -29.62 -13.39
CA LYS A 658 21.54 -28.73 -13.83
C LYS A 658 20.30 -29.57 -14.12
N GLN A 659 19.21 -29.35 -13.38
CA GLN A 659 17.92 -30.03 -13.61
C GLN A 659 16.79 -29.01 -13.57
N ALA A 660 15.93 -28.99 -14.59
CA ALA A 660 14.80 -28.06 -14.72
C ALA A 660 15.18 -26.57 -14.49
N GLY A 661 16.35 -26.15 -15.00
CA GLY A 661 16.85 -24.77 -14.88
C GLY A 661 17.49 -24.42 -13.52
N ILE A 662 17.54 -25.36 -12.56
CA ILE A 662 18.14 -25.15 -11.23
C ILE A 662 19.48 -25.88 -11.15
N TYR A 663 20.50 -25.21 -10.60
CA TYR A 663 21.81 -25.79 -10.33
C TYR A 663 21.82 -26.40 -8.93
N ARG A 664 22.14 -27.70 -8.82
CA ARG A 664 22.31 -28.42 -7.56
C ARG A 664 23.78 -28.68 -7.30
N TYR A 665 24.24 -28.26 -6.13
CA TYR A 665 25.62 -28.37 -5.68
C TYR A 665 25.72 -29.41 -4.58
N THR A 666 26.71 -30.30 -4.69
CA THR A 666 27.20 -31.13 -3.57
C THR A 666 28.68 -30.82 -3.41
N VAL A 667 29.03 -30.23 -2.27
CA VAL A 667 30.36 -29.66 -2.02
C VAL A 667 30.95 -30.28 -0.76
N LYS A 668 32.12 -30.91 -0.90
CA LYS A 668 32.95 -31.33 0.23
C LYS A 668 33.98 -30.24 0.49
N THR A 669 33.98 -29.69 1.70
CA THR A 669 34.77 -28.52 2.05
C THR A 669 35.35 -28.59 3.45
N THR A 670 36.50 -27.95 3.63
CA THR A 670 37.29 -27.96 4.86
C THR A 670 37.55 -26.53 5.35
N PRO A 671 37.10 -26.16 6.56
CA PRO A 671 37.33 -24.85 7.16
C PRO A 671 38.80 -24.52 7.33
N ARG A 672 39.17 -23.28 7.00
CA ARG A 672 40.51 -22.73 7.32
C ARG A 672 40.60 -22.13 8.73
N ILE A 673 39.46 -21.96 9.39
CA ILE A 673 39.35 -21.41 10.73
C ILE A 673 38.26 -22.12 11.53
N THR A 674 38.52 -22.32 12.81
CA THR A 674 37.53 -22.84 13.76
C THR A 674 36.49 -21.76 14.05
N GLY A 675 35.22 -22.07 13.87
CA GLY A 675 34.15 -21.11 14.14
C GLY A 675 32.89 -21.35 13.32
N LYS A 676 32.00 -20.36 13.33
CA LYS A 676 30.79 -20.38 12.50
C LYS A 676 31.16 -20.32 11.03
N GLN A 677 30.54 -21.19 10.25
CA GLN A 677 30.67 -21.26 8.79
C GLN A 677 29.41 -20.69 8.16
N TYR A 678 29.58 -20.05 7.00
CA TYR A 678 28.50 -19.38 6.28
C TYR A 678 28.53 -19.75 4.80
N LEU A 679 27.33 -19.83 4.22
CA LEU A 679 27.10 -19.98 2.79
C LEU A 679 26.37 -18.73 2.29
N ALA A 680 26.87 -18.07 1.26
CA ALA A 680 26.13 -17.04 0.55
C ALA A 680 25.70 -17.56 -0.81
N ILE A 681 24.41 -17.51 -1.13
CA ILE A 681 23.89 -17.88 -2.45
C ILE A 681 23.31 -16.62 -3.08
N PRO A 682 23.90 -16.11 -4.19
CA PRO A 682 23.26 -15.08 -4.98
C PRO A 682 21.98 -15.66 -5.59
N THR A 683 20.83 -15.01 -5.36
CA THR A 683 19.59 -15.36 -6.04
C THR A 683 19.11 -14.24 -6.95
N SER A 684 18.73 -14.66 -8.15
CA SER A 684 18.12 -13.81 -9.17
C SER A 684 16.60 -13.90 -9.20
N SER A 685 15.97 -14.84 -8.48
CA SER A 685 14.54 -15.14 -8.63
C SER A 685 13.80 -15.17 -7.29
N PRO A 686 12.85 -14.24 -7.07
CA PRO A 686 11.95 -14.31 -5.93
C PRO A 686 11.10 -15.57 -5.99
N ASN A 687 11.02 -16.25 -4.86
CA ASN A 687 10.18 -17.42 -4.60
C ASN A 687 10.71 -18.81 -5.03
N GLN A 688 12.02 -19.00 -5.26
CA GLN A 688 12.56 -20.36 -5.38
C GLN A 688 12.81 -21.01 -4.01
N PRO A 689 12.33 -22.25 -3.78
CA PRO A 689 12.58 -22.96 -2.53
C PRO A 689 14.06 -23.28 -2.40
N LEU A 690 14.70 -22.68 -1.40
CA LEU A 690 16.07 -22.97 -1.05
C LEU A 690 16.12 -24.24 -0.17
N ALA A 691 16.97 -25.19 -0.55
CA ALA A 691 17.16 -26.42 0.20
C ALA A 691 18.64 -26.62 0.50
N VAL A 692 19.07 -26.24 1.70
CA VAL A 692 20.44 -26.48 2.18
C VAL A 692 20.48 -27.67 3.11
N LYS A 693 21.39 -28.61 2.88
CA LYS A 693 21.71 -29.71 3.79
C LYS A 693 23.18 -29.69 4.16
N VAL A 694 23.49 -30.00 5.41
CA VAL A 694 24.85 -30.11 5.94
C VAL A 694 25.00 -31.47 6.57
N ASN A 695 25.95 -32.28 6.08
CA ASN A 695 26.14 -33.68 6.47
C ASN A 695 24.82 -34.48 6.45
N GLY A 696 24.03 -34.28 5.38
CA GLY A 696 22.72 -34.93 5.18
C GLY A 696 21.56 -34.30 5.95
N ARG A 697 21.81 -33.46 6.98
CA ARG A 697 20.76 -32.80 7.78
C ARG A 697 20.29 -31.51 7.10
N ARG A 698 18.98 -31.37 6.90
CA ARG A 698 18.40 -30.17 6.28
C ARG A 698 18.42 -28.99 7.25
N LEU A 699 18.88 -27.83 6.79
CA LEU A 699 18.81 -26.57 7.52
C LEU A 699 17.46 -25.89 7.32
N LYS A 700 17.00 -25.17 8.35
CA LYS A 700 15.86 -24.26 8.23
C LYS A 700 16.32 -23.01 7.47
N THR A 701 15.75 -22.76 6.29
CA THR A 701 16.13 -21.66 5.39
C THR A 701 14.88 -20.87 4.98
N SER A 702 15.06 -19.61 4.58
CA SER A 702 13.99 -18.75 4.06
C SER A 702 13.50 -19.26 2.70
N GLU A 703 12.19 -19.33 2.47
CA GLU A 703 11.63 -20.01 1.27
C GLU A 703 11.69 -19.21 -0.04
N HIS A 704 12.00 -17.91 -0.04
CA HIS A 704 11.84 -17.04 -1.23
C HIS A 704 12.85 -15.88 -1.24
N GLN A 705 13.70 -15.60 -2.26
CA GLN A 705 14.79 -14.60 -2.12
C GLN A 705 14.92 -13.58 -3.28
N LEU A 706 15.34 -12.33 -2.98
CA LEU A 706 15.92 -11.37 -3.94
C LEU A 706 17.30 -10.94 -3.40
N GLY A 707 18.39 -11.21 -4.13
CA GLY A 707 19.77 -10.91 -3.70
C GLY A 707 20.51 -12.11 -3.08
N ALA A 708 21.64 -11.85 -2.39
CA ALA A 708 22.42 -12.89 -1.72
C ALA A 708 22.01 -13.00 -0.23
N GLU A 709 21.37 -14.11 0.17
CA GLU A 709 21.14 -14.41 1.59
C GLU A 709 22.35 -15.16 2.17
N ILE A 710 22.83 -14.71 3.32
CA ILE A 710 23.87 -15.41 4.08
C ILE A 710 23.22 -16.44 5.00
N ILE A 711 23.63 -17.70 4.89
CA ILE A 711 23.06 -18.83 5.61
C ILE A 711 24.12 -19.37 6.57
N PRO A 712 23.86 -19.36 7.88
CA PRO A 712 24.72 -20.03 8.85
C PRO A 712 24.68 -21.55 8.61
N VAL A 713 25.83 -22.15 8.34
CA VAL A 713 25.99 -23.58 8.02
C VAL A 713 26.18 -24.43 9.29
N GLY A 714 26.79 -23.85 10.32
CA GLY A 714 27.11 -24.53 11.58
C GLY A 714 28.45 -24.07 12.14
N LYS A 715 28.88 -24.66 13.25
CA LYS A 715 30.23 -24.45 13.81
C LYS A 715 31.09 -25.67 13.49
N PHE A 716 32.29 -25.45 12.97
CA PHE A 716 33.23 -26.51 12.60
C PHE A 716 34.65 -26.13 13.03
N ALA A 717 35.48 -27.13 13.33
CA ALA A 717 36.89 -26.93 13.62
C ALA A 717 37.72 -26.71 12.34
N LYS A 718 38.82 -25.97 12.45
CA LYS A 718 39.82 -25.86 11.38
C LYS A 718 40.28 -27.26 10.97
N GLY A 719 40.28 -27.55 9.67
CA GLY A 719 40.65 -28.87 9.15
C GLY A 719 39.54 -29.93 9.19
N GLN A 720 38.39 -29.66 9.83
CA GLN A 720 37.28 -30.62 9.89
C GLN A 720 36.43 -30.57 8.61
N THR A 721 36.53 -31.59 7.77
CA THR A 721 35.75 -31.67 6.54
C THR A 721 34.25 -31.89 6.79
N TYR A 722 33.41 -31.23 6.00
CA TYR A 722 31.96 -31.47 5.96
C TYR A 722 31.42 -31.36 4.53
N THR A 723 30.25 -31.97 4.32
CA THR A 723 29.55 -31.94 3.03
C THR A 723 28.35 -31.02 3.11
N ILE A 724 28.23 -30.09 2.16
CA ILE A 724 27.07 -29.22 2.01
C ILE A 724 26.39 -29.47 0.67
N GLN A 725 25.06 -29.54 0.68
CA GLN A 725 24.24 -29.68 -0.51
C GLN A 725 23.28 -28.49 -0.59
N PHE A 726 23.19 -27.84 -1.75
CA PHE A 726 22.27 -26.72 -1.93
C PHE A 726 21.88 -26.53 -3.39
N ASN A 727 20.83 -25.74 -3.62
CA ASN A 727 20.37 -25.35 -4.96
C ASN A 727 20.54 -23.85 -5.20
N SER A 728 20.69 -23.47 -6.47
CA SER A 728 20.80 -22.08 -6.91
C SER A 728 20.12 -21.87 -8.27
N SER A 729 19.47 -20.72 -8.44
CA SER A 729 18.89 -20.30 -9.73
C SER A 729 19.96 -19.90 -10.75
N THR A 730 21.13 -19.48 -10.27
CA THR A 730 22.26 -19.04 -11.09
C THR A 730 23.48 -19.90 -10.85
N LYS A 731 24.23 -20.20 -11.91
CA LYS A 731 25.53 -20.89 -11.78
C LYS A 731 26.49 -20.01 -11.00
N LEU A 732 26.99 -20.51 -9.88
CA LEU A 732 28.03 -19.85 -9.10
C LEU A 732 29.36 -19.89 -9.85
N ALA A 733 29.93 -18.72 -10.13
CA ALA A 733 31.19 -18.59 -10.85
C ALA A 733 32.40 -19.03 -10.00
N ASN A 734 32.41 -18.71 -8.70
CA ASN A 734 33.47 -19.11 -7.78
C ASN A 734 32.91 -19.53 -6.43
N LEU A 735 32.77 -20.84 -6.24
CA LEU A 735 32.21 -21.44 -5.03
C LEU A 735 33.05 -21.18 -3.77
N GLN A 736 34.37 -20.95 -3.90
CA GLN A 736 35.24 -20.66 -2.75
C GLN A 736 34.85 -19.34 -2.08
N ASN A 737 34.38 -18.36 -2.85
CA ASN A 737 33.95 -17.07 -2.33
C ASN A 737 32.57 -17.12 -1.67
N ASN A 738 31.84 -18.24 -1.81
CA ASN A 738 30.50 -18.41 -1.26
C ASN A 738 30.49 -19.22 0.04
N LEU A 739 31.57 -19.92 0.39
CA LEU A 739 31.68 -20.75 1.58
C LEU A 739 32.86 -20.28 2.44
N VAL A 740 32.55 -19.69 3.59
CA VAL A 740 33.55 -19.04 4.44
C VAL A 740 33.40 -19.40 5.91
N GLY A 741 34.51 -19.43 6.65
CA GLY A 741 34.55 -19.40 8.11
C GLY A 741 34.76 -17.99 8.63
N PHE A 742 34.24 -17.68 9.82
CA PHE A 742 34.40 -16.38 10.46
C PHE A 742 35.40 -16.40 11.63
N ASP A 743 36.35 -15.46 11.64
CA ASP A 743 37.29 -15.23 12.74
C ASP A 743 36.63 -14.44 13.87
N ASP A 744 35.82 -15.12 14.69
CA ASP A 744 35.16 -14.53 15.86
C ASP A 744 36.17 -13.86 16.80
N ALA A 745 37.27 -14.55 17.15
CA ALA A 745 38.24 -14.05 18.12
C ALA A 745 39.01 -12.83 17.62
N GLY A 746 39.42 -12.82 16.35
CA GLY A 746 40.05 -11.65 15.74
C GLY A 746 39.11 -10.46 15.65
N PHE A 747 37.84 -10.71 15.31
CA PHE A 747 36.85 -9.64 15.21
C PHE A 747 36.51 -9.06 16.59
N ASP A 748 36.41 -9.89 17.62
CA ASP A 748 36.16 -9.46 19.00
C ASP A 748 37.27 -8.56 19.54
N ARG A 749 38.53 -8.87 19.23
CA ARG A 749 39.66 -7.99 19.56
C ARG A 749 39.54 -6.64 18.88
N TYR A 750 39.15 -6.61 17.61
CA TYR A 750 38.90 -5.37 16.89
C TYR A 750 37.76 -4.55 17.52
N VAL A 751 36.61 -5.17 17.79
CA VAL A 751 35.46 -4.50 18.41
C VAL A 751 35.84 -3.94 19.78
N THR A 752 36.47 -4.74 20.63
CA THR A 752 36.90 -4.31 21.97
C THR A 752 37.85 -3.13 21.91
N ALA A 753 38.85 -3.16 21.01
CA ALA A 753 39.84 -2.09 20.85
C ALA A 753 39.23 -0.75 20.36
N THR A 754 38.04 -0.77 19.79
CA THR A 754 37.35 0.42 19.28
C THR A 754 36.21 0.93 20.15
N ASN A 755 35.80 0.16 21.16
CA ASN A 755 34.71 0.50 22.07
C ASN A 755 34.83 1.91 22.72
N PRO A 756 36.03 2.43 23.06
CA PRO A 756 36.17 3.80 23.57
C PRO A 756 35.78 4.91 22.59
N TYR A 757 35.73 4.63 21.29
CA TYR A 757 35.45 5.60 20.21
C TYR A 757 34.03 5.52 19.67
N ARG A 758 33.09 5.01 20.48
CA ARG A 758 31.66 4.93 20.14
C ARG A 758 30.92 6.23 20.44
N LEU A 759 29.88 6.48 19.65
CA LEU A 759 28.91 7.55 19.86
C LEU A 759 27.96 7.15 20.99
N LYS A 760 28.07 7.83 22.12
CA LYS A 760 27.18 7.66 23.26
C LYS A 760 26.02 8.63 23.15
N ILE A 761 24.81 8.11 22.98
CA ILE A 761 23.60 8.92 22.86
C ILE A 761 23.20 9.45 24.24
N SER A 762 22.87 10.74 24.29
CA SER A 762 22.24 11.36 25.45
C SER A 762 20.74 11.06 25.42
N HIS A 763 20.19 10.56 26.53
CA HIS A 763 18.76 10.23 26.65
C HIS A 763 18.23 9.26 25.56
N PRO A 764 18.83 8.06 25.41
CA PRO A 764 18.43 7.08 24.39
C PRO A 764 16.94 6.70 24.46
N GLU A 765 16.32 6.77 25.63
CA GLU A 765 14.88 6.55 25.84
C GLU A 765 13.99 7.49 25.01
N ARG A 766 14.50 8.70 24.68
CA ARG A 766 13.75 9.69 23.90
C ARG A 766 13.76 9.39 22.40
N LEU A 767 14.64 8.54 21.89
CA LEU A 767 14.77 8.26 20.46
C LEU A 767 13.51 7.64 19.83
N LYS A 768 12.71 6.89 20.60
CA LYS A 768 11.43 6.33 20.14
C LYS A 768 10.41 7.42 19.82
N LEU A 769 10.49 8.55 20.53
CA LEU A 769 9.51 9.64 20.53
C LEU A 769 9.98 10.86 19.74
N LYS A 770 11.29 11.12 19.78
CA LYS A 770 11.98 12.27 19.20
C LYS A 770 13.15 11.82 18.31
N GLY A 771 12.93 10.81 17.49
CA GLY A 771 13.94 10.29 16.56
C GLY A 771 14.50 11.34 15.59
N HIS A 772 13.82 12.48 15.42
CA HIS A 772 14.26 13.61 14.62
C HIS A 772 15.21 14.60 15.33
N ASP A 773 15.40 14.50 16.66
CA ASP A 773 16.24 15.45 17.42
C ASP A 773 16.92 14.73 18.60
N PHE A 774 18.23 14.53 18.50
CA PHE A 774 19.00 13.88 19.57
C PHE A 774 20.46 14.31 19.58
N LYS A 775 21.12 14.10 20.74
CA LYS A 775 22.52 14.47 20.96
C LYS A 775 23.35 13.25 21.33
N GLY A 776 24.64 13.30 21.06
CA GLY A 776 25.58 12.28 21.50
C GLY A 776 27.00 12.81 21.63
N THR A 777 27.82 12.08 22.37
CA THR A 777 29.24 12.39 22.56
C THR A 777 30.11 11.30 21.95
N ILE A 778 31.22 11.69 21.35
CA ILE A 778 32.17 10.76 20.73
C ILE A 778 33.59 11.32 20.80
N LYS A 779 34.57 10.40 20.85
CA LYS A 779 35.99 10.71 20.73
C LYS A 779 36.52 10.27 19.37
N THR A 780 37.32 11.10 18.73
CA THR A 780 38.01 10.83 17.46
C THR A 780 39.53 10.94 17.63
N THR A 781 40.29 10.39 16.68
CA THR A 781 41.76 10.44 16.68
C THR A 781 42.27 10.66 15.26
N THR A 782 43.56 10.96 15.08
CA THR A 782 44.18 11.04 13.75
C THR A 782 44.05 9.74 12.94
N LYS A 783 44.04 8.58 13.61
CA LYS A 783 43.82 7.27 12.96
C LYS A 783 42.33 6.97 12.71
N ARG A 784 41.42 7.70 13.37
CA ARG A 784 39.97 7.50 13.32
C ARG A 784 39.22 8.84 13.24
N PRO A 785 39.42 9.62 12.16
CA PRO A 785 38.82 10.95 12.05
C PRO A 785 37.36 10.91 11.58
N VAL A 786 36.89 9.79 11.01
CA VAL A 786 35.54 9.67 10.46
C VAL A 786 34.63 8.94 11.44
N VAL A 787 33.47 9.48 11.76
CA VAL A 787 32.42 8.79 12.51
C VAL A 787 31.45 8.16 11.53
N LEU A 788 31.36 6.84 11.52
CA LEU A 788 30.35 6.07 10.79
C LEU A 788 29.09 5.93 11.66
N ILE A 789 27.92 6.18 11.09
CA ILE A 789 26.64 6.22 11.81
C ILE A 789 25.68 5.22 11.17
N SER A 790 25.10 4.33 11.96
CA SER A 790 24.16 3.28 11.54
C SER A 790 22.73 3.79 11.29
N LEU A 791 22.63 5.00 10.74
CA LEU A 791 21.41 5.61 10.27
C LEU A 791 21.54 5.87 8.76
N PRO A 792 20.45 5.70 7.98
CA PRO A 792 20.48 6.01 6.57
C PRO A 792 20.76 7.48 6.30
N TYR A 793 21.50 7.74 5.24
CA TYR A 793 21.70 9.09 4.72
C TYR A 793 20.40 9.64 4.15
N ASP A 794 20.02 10.83 4.65
CA ASP A 794 18.93 11.63 4.13
C ASP A 794 19.37 13.10 4.11
N ARG A 795 18.98 13.83 3.06
CA ARG A 795 19.26 15.27 2.93
C ARG A 795 18.57 16.11 3.99
N GLY A 796 17.56 15.55 4.68
CA GLY A 796 16.87 16.18 5.79
C GLY A 796 17.69 16.24 7.09
N TRP A 797 18.78 15.47 7.20
CA TRP A 797 19.65 15.51 8.37
C TRP A 797 20.56 16.74 8.39
N GLN A 798 20.60 17.40 9.53
CA GLN A 798 21.53 18.45 9.88
C GLN A 798 22.32 18.00 11.11
N LEU A 799 23.63 18.28 11.10
CA LEU A 799 24.54 17.91 12.17
C LEU A 799 25.36 19.12 12.60
N THR A 800 25.49 19.33 13.90
CA THR A 800 26.44 20.28 14.47
C THR A 800 27.37 19.60 15.45
N ASP A 801 28.60 20.08 15.55
CA ASP A 801 29.60 19.71 16.55
C ASP A 801 29.93 20.94 17.40
N GLY A 802 29.57 20.89 18.69
CA GLY A 802 29.70 22.05 19.58
C GLY A 802 28.95 23.29 19.06
N GLY A 803 27.84 23.09 18.33
CA GLY A 803 27.04 24.16 17.72
C GLY A 803 27.49 24.61 16.33
N LYS A 804 28.66 24.17 15.84
CA LYS A 804 29.14 24.49 14.49
C LYS A 804 28.64 23.45 13.48
N PRO A 805 28.05 23.85 12.33
CA PRO A 805 27.58 22.91 11.32
C PRO A 805 28.70 22.01 10.77
N VAL A 806 28.42 20.70 10.63
CA VAL A 806 29.34 19.74 10.02
C VAL A 806 28.65 18.99 8.88
N LYS A 807 29.37 18.78 7.78
CA LYS A 807 28.83 18.13 6.58
C LYS A 807 28.72 16.62 6.77
N ILE A 808 27.50 16.11 6.65
CA ILE A 808 27.21 14.68 6.58
C ILE A 808 27.52 14.18 5.17
N LYS A 809 28.16 13.02 5.06
CA LYS A 809 28.42 12.32 3.80
C LYS A 809 27.65 11.00 3.75
N LYS A 810 27.26 10.59 2.54
CA LYS A 810 26.74 9.25 2.26
C LYS A 810 27.93 8.28 2.18
N THR A 811 27.90 7.19 2.92
CA THR A 811 28.92 6.13 2.90
C THR A 811 28.28 4.74 3.01
N VAL A 812 29.04 3.67 2.80
CA VAL A 812 28.58 2.26 2.93
C VAL A 812 27.26 2.03 2.18
N GLY A 813 27.19 2.48 0.92
CA GLY A 813 26.03 2.34 0.04
C GLY A 813 24.80 3.21 0.37
N GLY A 814 24.59 3.58 1.64
CA GLY A 814 23.38 4.26 2.09
C GLY A 814 23.38 4.83 3.51
N LEU A 815 24.44 4.67 4.29
CA LEU A 815 24.57 5.15 5.67
C LEU A 815 25.21 6.55 5.73
N MET A 816 25.21 7.14 6.93
CA MET A 816 25.82 8.44 7.19
C MET A 816 27.25 8.33 7.73
N SER A 817 28.11 9.26 7.34
CA SER A 817 29.36 9.54 8.04
C SER A 817 29.62 11.03 8.19
N VAL A 818 30.49 11.37 9.15
CA VAL A 818 30.98 12.73 9.35
C VAL A 818 32.48 12.68 9.63
N HIS A 819 33.25 13.57 9.01
CA HIS A 819 34.67 13.75 9.31
C HIS A 819 34.81 14.81 10.41
N LEU A 820 35.57 14.51 11.46
CA LEU A 820 35.81 15.39 12.61
C LEU A 820 37.31 15.48 12.87
N THR A 821 37.75 16.63 13.40
CA THR A 821 39.13 16.79 13.89
C THR A 821 39.37 15.86 15.08
N PRO A 822 40.61 15.44 15.38
CA PRO A 822 40.89 14.64 16.58
C PRO A 822 40.46 15.38 17.87
N GLY A 823 39.65 14.73 18.71
CA GLY A 823 39.20 15.34 19.97
C GLY A 823 37.96 14.68 20.57
N ASN A 824 37.35 15.37 21.54
CA ASN A 824 36.04 15.03 22.08
C ASN A 824 34.99 15.94 21.43
N HIS A 825 33.88 15.37 21.01
CA HIS A 825 32.84 16.05 20.24
C HIS A 825 31.49 15.90 20.91
N VAL A 826 30.66 16.94 20.76
CA VAL A 826 29.25 16.94 21.16
C VAL A 826 28.44 17.14 19.91
N LEU A 827 27.91 16.04 19.39
CA LEU A 827 27.15 15.99 18.14
C LEU A 827 25.66 16.20 18.42
N HIS A 828 25.04 17.12 17.69
CA HIS A 828 23.58 17.34 17.72
C HIS A 828 22.99 17.06 16.34
N PHE A 829 22.14 16.04 16.27
CA PHE A 829 21.41 15.62 15.09
C PHE A 829 20.03 16.24 15.09
N LYS A 830 19.67 16.88 13.98
CA LYS A 830 18.34 17.44 13.76
C LYS A 830 17.85 17.06 12.37
N TYR A 831 16.69 16.43 12.29
CA TYR A 831 16.04 16.06 11.05
C TYR A 831 14.93 17.05 10.71
N GLN A 832 14.88 17.43 9.44
CA GLN A 832 13.77 18.15 8.89
C GLN A 832 13.34 17.50 7.56
N THR A 833 12.05 17.18 7.44
CA THR A 833 11.51 16.58 6.22
C THR A 833 11.85 17.43 4.98
N PRO A 834 12.58 16.87 4.00
CA PRO A 834 12.89 17.56 2.76
C PRO A 834 11.64 18.07 2.05
N GLY A 835 11.67 19.33 1.62
CA GLY A 835 10.55 19.96 0.90
C GLY A 835 9.39 20.43 1.77
N LEU A 836 9.33 20.12 3.06
CA LEU A 836 8.20 20.55 3.91
C LEU A 836 8.09 22.08 4.02
N ARG A 837 9.21 22.80 4.21
CA ARG A 837 9.21 24.28 4.21
C ARG A 837 8.74 24.86 2.88
N LEU A 838 9.21 24.29 1.77
CA LEU A 838 8.79 24.71 0.42
C LEU A 838 7.30 24.45 0.20
N GLY A 839 6.82 23.27 0.59
CA GLY A 839 5.41 22.92 0.53
C GLY A 839 4.55 23.88 1.37
N MET A 840 4.94 24.19 2.60
CA MET A 840 4.25 25.17 3.46
C MET A 840 4.21 26.56 2.80
N LEU A 841 5.32 27.01 2.20
CA LEU A 841 5.38 28.28 1.46
C LEU A 841 4.42 28.27 0.26
N ILE A 842 4.44 27.21 -0.55
CA ILE A 842 3.54 27.08 -1.71
C ILE A 842 2.07 27.05 -1.26
N SER A 843 1.75 26.36 -0.16
CA SER A 843 0.40 26.35 0.38
C SER A 843 -0.03 27.72 0.93
N ALA A 844 0.86 28.45 1.61
CA ALA A 844 0.59 29.81 2.06
C ALA A 844 0.35 30.77 0.87
N LEU A 845 1.19 30.69 -0.16
CA LEU A 845 1.00 31.44 -1.42
C LEU A 845 -0.30 31.02 -2.13
N GLY A 846 -0.64 29.73 -2.11
CA GLY A 846 -1.89 29.20 -2.64
C GLY A 846 -3.12 29.76 -1.92
N LEU A 847 -3.06 29.96 -0.60
CA LEU A 847 -4.14 30.62 0.16
C LEU A 847 -4.31 32.08 -0.27
N VAL A 848 -3.21 32.83 -0.39
CA VAL A 848 -3.23 34.22 -0.87
C VAL A 848 -3.77 34.29 -2.30
N ALA A 849 -3.30 33.41 -3.18
CA ALA A 849 -3.76 33.32 -4.56
C ALA A 849 -5.24 32.93 -4.64
N THR A 850 -5.74 32.10 -3.74
CA THR A 850 -7.18 31.77 -3.64
C THR A 850 -8.02 33.00 -3.29
N ALA A 851 -7.56 33.82 -2.34
CA ALA A 851 -8.22 35.08 -1.99
C ALA A 851 -8.21 36.06 -3.18
N GLY A 852 -7.08 36.19 -3.88
CA GLY A 852 -6.96 37.01 -5.10
C GLY A 852 -7.87 36.51 -6.23
N PHE A 853 -7.91 35.20 -6.45
CA PHE A 853 -8.78 34.56 -7.45
C PHE A 853 -10.26 34.79 -7.16
N TRP A 854 -10.64 34.77 -5.88
CA TRP A 854 -11.99 35.13 -5.43
C TRP A 854 -12.33 36.59 -5.67
N TRP A 855 -11.42 37.51 -5.34
CA TRP A 855 -11.63 38.93 -5.57
C TRP A 855 -11.75 39.25 -7.07
N TRP A 856 -10.88 38.68 -7.91
CA TRP A 856 -10.89 38.89 -9.36
C TRP A 856 -12.22 38.51 -10.01
N PHE A 857 -12.77 37.34 -9.69
CA PHE A 857 -14.06 36.91 -10.23
C PHE A 857 -15.26 37.62 -9.58
N LYS A 858 -15.12 38.12 -8.34
CA LYS A 858 -16.15 38.95 -7.71
C LYS A 858 -16.25 40.32 -8.41
N ASP A 859 -15.13 40.93 -8.76
CA ASP A 859 -15.08 42.23 -9.44
C ASP A 859 -15.61 42.15 -10.88
N GLN A 860 -15.26 41.10 -11.63
CA GLN A 860 -15.79 40.93 -12.99
C GLN A 860 -17.31 40.73 -13.02
N ASN A 861 -17.87 40.00 -12.04
CA ASN A 861 -19.32 39.87 -11.90
C ASN A 861 -20.01 41.20 -11.57
N LYS A 862 -19.33 42.16 -10.92
CA LYS A 862 -19.85 43.51 -10.65
C LYS A 862 -19.80 44.41 -11.89
N ARG A 863 -18.83 44.21 -12.78
CA ARG A 863 -18.66 45.01 -14.00
C ARG A 863 -19.63 44.67 -15.13
N GLY A 864 -20.62 43.79 -14.90
CA GLY A 864 -21.67 43.47 -15.86
C GLY A 864 -21.18 42.83 -17.17
N VAL A 865 -19.93 42.36 -17.19
CA VAL A 865 -19.40 41.62 -18.34
C VAL A 865 -19.87 40.19 -18.17
N ASP A 866 -21.05 39.83 -18.68
CA ASP A 866 -21.53 38.44 -18.80
C ASP A 866 -22.00 38.17 -20.23
#